data_AF-A0A6B1G4X0-F1
#
_entry.id   AF-A0A6B1G4X0-F1
#
_cell.length_a   1.000
_cell.length_b   1.000
_cell.length_c   1.000
_cell.angle_alpha   90.00
_cell.angle_beta   90.00
_cell.angle_gamma   90.00
#
_symmetry.space_group_name_H-M   'P 1'
#
loop_
_entity.id
_entity.type
_entity.pdbx_description
1 polymer ?
#
loop_
_entity_poly.entity_id
_entity_poly.type
_entity_poly.pdbx_seq_one_letter_code
_entity_poly.pdbx_strand_id
1 'polypeptide(L)'
;MTTASTASTRVTTAQPLDLTEELLLVLLSEESGYFHQVPGWHLNCAMAGAALAELSLQARIDTDMDSLILLDKTPTGKPILDLALQQIASEPEQRSAQYWVERLAPRAEMMLDLALEQLVRLGILEHHDGEFWSLTAAARHSDFFAGDDDDTAVQFIKTRIGRSILLGEIPSPRDVIIIGLAHTCDVLRFIFELDDEAEERVQLICQMDLIGRAIADAVAHNLVASLLRSSALTKSVPKLPLNKLLLNRHFLRGNIPAVYAQLTEEFGSVFRLSPLFSGQEITFLSGPRVNRWVHRHGRMHLRSSDYLRGLETAYHASGLLPALDGADHFRMRKSLRAGYGRARFEQQLETVYQHARAYISKWNVGDTFGAVSMCRGFAGAQVTPFLASIEADDVIDDLIAYKSRVLMTQVVNVLPNFMLNTPRMKRKKKVVDVLYERVLESHTAAQRAGCPRDLADDVLSLHTSDPIFVPESNLSFTFSAPVLAGMYAGDELSFILHAMVSQPHLYEQIRAEADALFSNGDPSPDDLSSSAIDVTRRFIMECLRLWPTVPMSIRTVMNACVVEDYELPVGSKVFIATTAPHYMSEVFPDPFTFDIDRYLPSRGEHRTPGYAPFGLGTHSCLGSHMVELQMLMSVLMLAHYFTFEVSPSNYKLKISPFPSMSPNKRFKLKVVEQRYPLTS
;
A
#
# COMPACT_ATOMS: atom_id res chain seq x y z
N MET A 1 38.04 5.47 -8.79
CA MET A 1 38.49 5.20 -10.16
C MET A 1 37.46 5.79 -11.10
N THR A 2 37.93 6.66 -12.00
CA THR A 2 37.16 7.45 -12.97
C THR A 2 36.33 6.57 -13.91
N THR A 3 35.00 6.61 -13.76
CA THR A 3 34.08 6.04 -14.76
C THR A 3 33.74 7.12 -15.78
N ALA A 4 34.10 6.82 -17.03
CA ALA A 4 33.84 7.67 -18.17
C ALA A 4 32.34 7.81 -18.43
N SER A 5 31.86 9.06 -18.47
CA SER A 5 30.52 9.42 -18.94
C SER A 5 30.43 9.13 -20.44
N THR A 6 29.65 8.11 -20.81
CA THR A 6 29.18 7.94 -22.19
C THR A 6 28.01 8.89 -22.39
N ALA A 7 28.31 10.09 -22.89
CA ALA A 7 27.31 11.05 -23.35
C ALA A 7 26.52 10.45 -24.53
N SER A 8 25.34 9.90 -24.23
CA SER A 8 24.32 9.61 -25.25
C SER A 8 23.83 10.94 -25.81
N THR A 9 24.19 11.24 -27.05
CA THR A 9 23.72 12.40 -27.79
C THR A 9 22.22 12.23 -28.06
N ARG A 10 21.36 12.76 -27.17
CA ARG A 10 19.90 12.76 -27.35
C ARG A 10 19.53 13.76 -28.44
N VAL A 11 18.96 13.25 -29.53
CA VAL A 11 18.38 14.04 -30.63
C VAL A 11 17.11 14.70 -30.11
N THR A 12 17.15 16.01 -29.88
CA THR A 12 16.00 16.86 -29.51
C THR A 12 15.26 17.30 -30.76
N THR A 13 14.21 16.56 -31.13
CA THR A 13 13.06 17.15 -31.83
C THR A 13 11.92 17.19 -30.83
N ALA A 14 11.60 18.38 -30.30
CA ALA A 14 10.49 18.58 -29.37
C ALA A 14 9.16 18.23 -30.06
N GLN A 15 8.70 16.99 -29.89
CA GLN A 15 7.34 16.61 -30.27
C GLN A 15 6.37 17.19 -29.24
N PRO A 16 5.30 17.87 -29.66
CA PRO A 16 4.27 18.35 -28.74
C PRO A 16 3.52 17.16 -28.13
N LEU A 17 3.30 17.23 -26.82
CA LEU A 17 2.46 16.29 -26.08
C LEU A 17 1.02 16.36 -26.59
N ASP A 18 0.31 15.24 -26.62
CA ASP A 18 -1.15 15.24 -26.78
C ASP A 18 -1.87 15.40 -25.44
N LEU A 19 -3.19 15.64 -25.53
CA LEU A 19 -4.03 15.80 -24.35
C LEU A 19 -4.06 14.57 -23.43
N THR A 20 -3.78 13.35 -23.93
CA THR A 20 -3.74 12.15 -23.08
C THR A 20 -2.48 12.11 -22.23
N GLU A 21 -1.34 12.51 -22.81
CA GLU A 21 -0.06 12.66 -22.13
C GLU A 21 -0.09 13.83 -21.12
N GLU A 22 -0.63 14.99 -21.52
CA GLU A 22 -0.76 16.16 -20.63
C GLU A 22 -1.70 15.89 -19.46
N LEU A 23 -2.85 15.23 -19.69
CA LEU A 23 -3.76 14.83 -18.62
C LEU A 23 -3.05 13.94 -17.59
N LEU A 24 -2.22 12.98 -18.04
CA LEU A 24 -1.47 12.14 -17.11
C LEU A 24 -0.45 12.93 -16.29
N LEU A 25 0.29 13.86 -16.90
CA LEU A 25 1.26 14.68 -16.19
C LEU A 25 0.59 15.59 -15.15
N VAL A 26 -0.59 16.15 -15.44
CA VAL A 26 -1.41 16.88 -14.45
C VAL A 26 -1.73 15.99 -13.25
N LEU A 27 -2.08 14.73 -13.52
CA LEU A 27 -2.38 13.76 -12.50
C LEU A 27 -1.13 13.27 -11.75
N LEU A 28 0.09 13.50 -12.21
CA LEU A 28 1.29 12.96 -11.57
C LEU A 28 1.69 13.79 -10.32
N SER A 29 2.02 13.11 -9.22
CA SER A 29 2.60 13.71 -8.02
C SER A 29 4.11 13.51 -8.02
N GLU A 30 4.86 14.60 -8.15
CA GLU A 30 6.33 14.55 -8.19
C GLU A 30 6.95 14.07 -6.87
N GLU A 31 6.37 14.46 -5.74
CA GLU A 31 6.83 14.05 -4.39
C GLU A 31 6.75 12.53 -4.17
N SER A 32 5.88 11.85 -4.90
CA SER A 32 5.61 10.43 -4.69
C SER A 32 5.96 9.56 -5.91
N GLY A 33 6.07 10.12 -7.10
CA GLY A 33 6.22 9.38 -8.35
C GLY A 33 4.96 8.59 -8.76
N TYR A 34 3.81 8.89 -8.14
CA TYR A 34 2.51 8.25 -8.37
C TYR A 34 1.45 9.25 -8.85
N PHE A 35 0.39 8.78 -9.51
CA PHE A 35 -0.74 9.64 -9.87
C PHE A 35 -1.63 9.98 -8.68
N HIS A 36 -2.07 11.25 -8.57
CA HIS A 36 -3.20 11.71 -7.77
C HIS A 36 -4.39 10.77 -7.96
N GLN A 37 -5.08 10.46 -6.86
CA GLN A 37 -6.05 9.37 -6.84
C GLN A 37 -7.37 9.76 -7.50
N VAL A 38 -7.49 9.43 -8.78
CA VAL A 38 -8.74 9.52 -9.54
C VAL A 38 -9.45 8.18 -9.51
N PRO A 39 -10.79 8.15 -9.41
CA PRO A 39 -11.48 6.93 -9.69
C PRO A 39 -11.16 6.45 -11.13
N GLY A 40 -10.46 5.33 -11.34
CA GLY A 40 -10.17 4.64 -12.59
C GLY A 40 -11.28 4.56 -13.65
N TRP A 41 -12.58 4.42 -13.35
CA TRP A 41 -13.60 4.58 -14.40
C TRP A 41 -13.71 6.04 -14.86
N HIS A 42 -13.56 7.00 -13.93
CA HIS A 42 -13.51 8.43 -14.26
C HIS A 42 -12.26 8.75 -15.07
N LEU A 43 -11.10 8.23 -14.66
CA LEU A 43 -9.87 8.32 -15.44
C LEU A 43 -10.02 7.67 -16.82
N ASN A 44 -10.68 6.53 -16.91
CA ASN A 44 -10.90 5.84 -18.18
C ASN A 44 -11.76 6.69 -19.12
N CYS A 45 -12.86 7.24 -18.61
CA CYS A 45 -13.69 8.17 -19.36
C CYS A 45 -12.91 9.43 -19.75
N ALA A 46 -12.08 9.99 -18.86
CA ALA A 46 -11.28 11.16 -19.16
C ALA A 46 -10.15 10.90 -20.16
N MET A 47 -9.52 9.72 -20.14
CA MET A 47 -8.55 9.31 -21.16
C MET A 47 -9.22 9.13 -22.52
N ALA A 48 -10.41 8.53 -22.56
CA ALA A 48 -11.22 8.45 -23.76
C ALA A 48 -11.63 9.86 -24.26
N GLY A 49 -12.06 10.73 -23.35
CA GLY A 49 -12.40 12.12 -23.64
C GLY A 49 -11.22 12.92 -24.16
N ALA A 50 -10.03 12.79 -23.55
CA ALA A 50 -8.80 13.43 -23.98
C ALA A 50 -8.39 12.98 -25.39
N ALA A 51 -8.53 11.70 -25.72
CA ALA A 51 -8.25 11.19 -27.06
C ALA A 51 -9.23 11.75 -28.11
N LEU A 52 -10.52 11.82 -27.79
CA LEU A 52 -11.53 12.43 -28.68
C LEU A 52 -11.27 13.94 -28.85
N ALA A 53 -10.96 14.64 -27.76
CA ALA A 53 -10.63 16.05 -27.80
C ALA A 53 -9.38 16.32 -28.66
N GLU A 54 -8.36 15.49 -28.54
CA GLU A 54 -7.14 15.62 -29.36
C GLU A 54 -7.42 15.36 -30.84
N LEU A 55 -8.25 14.35 -31.17
CA LEU A 55 -8.70 14.14 -32.55
C LEU A 55 -9.48 15.36 -33.09
N SER A 56 -10.25 16.03 -32.24
CA SER A 56 -10.97 17.25 -32.64
C SER A 56 -10.03 18.42 -32.87
N LEU A 57 -9.04 18.64 -32.00
CA LEU A 57 -7.99 19.64 -32.19
C LEU A 57 -7.17 19.40 -33.46
N GLN A 58 -7.02 18.14 -33.89
CA GLN A 58 -6.35 17.76 -35.14
C GLN A 58 -7.30 17.77 -36.37
N ALA A 59 -8.52 18.27 -36.22
CA ALA A 59 -9.56 18.31 -37.25
C ALA A 59 -9.84 16.94 -37.90
N ARG A 60 -9.66 15.86 -37.14
CA ARG A 60 -10.05 14.49 -37.56
C ARG A 60 -11.53 14.25 -37.32
N ILE A 61 -12.07 14.85 -36.26
CA ILE A 61 -13.47 14.79 -35.89
C ILE A 61 -13.99 16.18 -35.50
N ASP A 62 -15.30 16.34 -35.52
CA ASP A 62 -16.03 17.47 -34.93
C ASP A 62 -17.14 16.93 -34.03
N THR A 63 -17.57 17.69 -33.03
CA THR A 63 -18.63 17.25 -32.13
C THR A 63 -19.44 18.40 -31.57
N ASP A 64 -20.75 18.18 -31.48
CA ASP A 64 -21.67 18.96 -30.67
C ASP A 64 -22.18 18.10 -29.49
N MET A 65 -23.24 18.57 -28.81
CA MET A 65 -23.82 17.87 -27.66
C MET A 65 -24.54 16.55 -28.04
N ASP A 66 -25.00 16.42 -29.28
CA ASP A 66 -25.88 15.35 -29.73
C ASP A 66 -25.17 14.37 -30.68
N SER A 67 -24.13 14.81 -31.37
CA SER A 67 -23.52 14.06 -32.48
C SER A 67 -22.03 14.36 -32.67
N LEU A 68 -21.29 13.32 -33.06
CA LEU A 68 -19.88 13.39 -33.44
C LEU A 68 -19.75 13.07 -34.94
N ILE A 69 -19.05 13.94 -35.67
CA ILE A 69 -18.87 13.90 -37.12
C ILE A 69 -17.41 13.54 -37.43
N LEU A 70 -17.20 12.56 -38.32
CA LEU A 70 -15.88 12.24 -38.84
C LEU A 70 -15.52 13.18 -40.00
N LEU A 71 -14.41 13.90 -39.87
CA LEU A 71 -13.91 14.84 -40.89
C LEU A 71 -12.81 14.23 -41.76
N ASP A 72 -11.85 13.52 -41.15
CA ASP A 72 -10.71 12.91 -41.83
C ASP A 72 -10.33 11.58 -41.15
N LYS A 73 -10.21 10.52 -41.96
CA LYS A 73 -9.88 9.15 -41.52
C LYS A 73 -8.38 8.82 -41.59
N THR A 74 -7.56 9.78 -41.99
CA THR A 74 -6.11 9.58 -42.15
C THR A 74 -5.48 9.34 -40.78
N PRO A 75 -4.70 8.24 -40.60
CA PRO A 75 -4.01 7.97 -39.35
C PRO A 75 -3.15 9.15 -38.91
N THR A 76 -3.21 9.43 -37.61
CA THR A 76 -2.45 10.47 -36.91
C THR A 76 -1.00 10.06 -36.66
N GLY A 77 -0.70 8.75 -36.70
CA GLY A 77 0.61 8.20 -36.32
C GLY A 77 0.78 8.02 -34.82
N LYS A 78 -0.26 8.34 -34.02
CA LYS A 78 -0.31 8.10 -32.57
C LYS A 78 -1.22 6.89 -32.29
N PRO A 79 -0.70 5.80 -31.68
CA PRO A 79 -1.46 4.57 -31.48
C PRO A 79 -2.80 4.74 -30.75
N ILE A 80 -2.84 5.63 -29.74
CA ILE A 80 -4.04 5.90 -28.93
C ILE A 80 -5.14 6.54 -29.78
N LEU A 81 -4.78 7.57 -30.55
CA LEU A 81 -5.70 8.32 -31.41
C LEU A 81 -6.16 7.48 -32.60
N ASP A 82 -5.25 6.72 -33.20
CA ASP A 82 -5.53 5.87 -34.36
C ASP A 82 -6.51 4.75 -34.02
N LEU A 83 -6.46 4.22 -32.80
CA LEU A 83 -7.44 3.23 -32.32
C LEU A 83 -8.84 3.82 -32.24
N ALA A 84 -8.97 5.03 -31.69
CA ALA A 84 -10.26 5.71 -31.60
C ALA A 84 -10.78 6.06 -33.00
N LEU A 85 -9.92 6.61 -33.86
CA LEU A 85 -10.27 7.03 -35.21
C LEU A 85 -10.72 5.86 -36.10
N GLN A 86 -10.05 4.70 -36.00
CA GLN A 86 -10.46 3.49 -36.74
C GLN A 86 -11.85 3.01 -36.33
N GLN A 87 -12.18 3.03 -35.04
CA GLN A 87 -13.51 2.63 -34.57
C GLN A 87 -14.58 3.60 -35.07
N ILE A 88 -14.33 4.90 -34.97
CA ILE A 88 -15.24 5.95 -35.46
C ILE A 88 -15.47 5.79 -36.97
N ALA A 89 -14.41 5.57 -37.75
CA ALA A 89 -14.50 5.37 -39.20
C ALA A 89 -15.22 4.08 -39.62
N SER A 90 -15.32 3.10 -38.73
CA SER A 90 -15.98 1.82 -39.00
C SER A 90 -17.45 1.76 -38.57
N GLU A 91 -17.93 2.75 -37.81
CA GLU A 91 -19.33 2.79 -37.34
C GLU A 91 -20.25 3.35 -38.44
N PRO A 92 -21.30 2.61 -38.83
CA PRO A 92 -22.18 3.01 -39.93
C PRO A 92 -23.17 4.13 -39.56
N GLU A 93 -23.44 4.31 -38.26
CA GLU A 93 -24.39 5.31 -37.75
C GLU A 93 -23.64 6.46 -37.06
N GLN A 94 -24.17 7.68 -37.19
CA GLN A 94 -23.67 8.81 -36.41
C GLN A 94 -24.02 8.61 -34.93
N ARG A 95 -23.04 8.83 -34.06
CA ARG A 95 -23.15 8.64 -32.60
C ARG A 95 -22.69 9.88 -31.87
N SER A 96 -23.16 10.09 -30.65
CA SER A 96 -22.73 11.20 -29.80
C SER A 96 -21.35 10.97 -29.20
N ALA A 97 -20.71 12.04 -28.70
CA ALA A 97 -19.48 11.93 -27.91
C ALA A 97 -19.65 11.01 -26.69
N GLN A 98 -20.83 11.03 -26.05
CA GLN A 98 -21.17 10.14 -24.93
C GLN A 98 -21.03 8.66 -25.28
N TYR A 99 -21.56 8.25 -26.44
CA TYR A 99 -21.44 6.87 -26.92
C TYR A 99 -19.96 6.48 -27.12
N TRP A 100 -19.17 7.37 -27.69
CA TRP A 100 -17.77 7.10 -27.98
C TRP A 100 -16.92 7.03 -26.71
N VAL A 101 -17.15 7.90 -25.74
CA VAL A 101 -16.54 7.80 -24.41
C VAL A 101 -16.89 6.45 -23.76
N GLU A 102 -18.16 6.03 -23.81
CA GLU A 102 -18.61 4.73 -23.28
C GLU A 102 -17.92 3.55 -23.97
N ARG A 103 -17.72 3.64 -25.29
CA ARG A 103 -17.11 2.58 -26.11
C ARG A 103 -15.60 2.47 -25.93
N LEU A 104 -14.92 3.60 -25.71
CA LEU A 104 -13.47 3.69 -25.59
C LEU A 104 -12.99 3.52 -24.14
N ALA A 105 -13.75 3.96 -23.14
CA ALA A 105 -13.37 3.88 -21.72
C ALA A 105 -12.95 2.46 -21.25
N PRO A 106 -13.59 1.35 -21.67
CA PRO A 106 -13.12 0.00 -21.32
C PRO A 106 -11.71 -0.34 -21.83
N ARG A 107 -11.21 0.39 -22.84
CA ARG A 107 -9.86 0.23 -23.41
C ARG A 107 -8.86 1.26 -22.91
N ALA A 108 -9.29 2.18 -22.03
CA ALA A 108 -8.45 3.26 -21.55
C ALA A 108 -7.22 2.78 -20.76
N GLU A 109 -7.23 1.57 -20.18
CA GLU A 109 -6.03 1.00 -19.55
C GLU A 109 -4.89 0.83 -20.56
N MET A 110 -5.18 0.33 -21.76
CA MET A 110 -4.17 0.23 -22.81
C MET A 110 -3.74 1.62 -23.30
N MET A 111 -4.65 2.60 -23.33
CA MET A 111 -4.31 3.99 -23.66
C MET A 111 -3.37 4.61 -22.61
N LEU A 112 -3.61 4.32 -21.33
CA LEU A 112 -2.75 4.74 -20.22
C LEU A 112 -1.34 4.14 -20.33
N ASP A 113 -1.24 2.83 -20.56
CA ASP A 113 0.06 2.15 -20.70
C ASP A 113 0.85 2.71 -21.90
N LEU A 114 0.19 2.93 -23.04
CA LEU A 114 0.82 3.51 -24.23
C LEU A 114 1.29 4.95 -24.01
N ALA A 115 0.50 5.78 -23.33
CA ALA A 115 0.88 7.17 -23.03
C ALA A 115 2.05 7.22 -22.04
N LEU A 116 2.06 6.34 -21.04
CA LEU A 116 3.15 6.19 -20.09
C LEU A 116 4.46 5.74 -20.75
N GLU A 117 4.39 4.71 -21.60
CA GLU A 117 5.55 4.24 -22.37
C GLU A 117 6.11 5.33 -23.28
N GLN A 118 5.23 6.13 -23.89
CA GLN A 118 5.62 7.24 -24.74
C GLN A 118 6.29 8.36 -23.94
N LEU A 119 5.75 8.74 -22.77
CA LEU A 119 6.37 9.71 -21.87
C LEU A 119 7.76 9.25 -21.39
N VAL A 120 7.95 7.94 -21.15
CA VAL A 120 9.27 7.37 -20.84
C VAL A 120 10.21 7.41 -22.03
N ARG A 121 9.71 7.04 -23.22
CA ARG A 121 10.50 7.08 -24.47
C ARG A 121 10.96 8.50 -24.82
N LEU A 122 10.13 9.49 -24.56
CA LEU A 122 10.44 10.91 -24.74
C LEU A 122 11.44 11.44 -23.69
N GLY A 123 11.77 10.64 -22.67
CA GLY A 123 12.65 11.05 -21.57
C GLY A 123 12.00 12.05 -20.61
N ILE A 124 10.67 12.19 -20.66
CA ILE A 124 9.89 13.07 -19.78
C ILE A 124 9.66 12.40 -18.43
N LEU A 125 9.49 11.07 -18.42
CA LEU A 125 9.46 10.25 -17.22
C LEU A 125 10.64 9.27 -17.23
N GLU A 126 11.37 9.20 -16.12
CA GLU A 126 12.25 8.07 -15.84
C GLU A 126 11.45 6.97 -15.16
N HIS A 127 11.63 5.73 -15.62
CA HIS A 127 11.12 4.56 -14.91
C HIS A 127 12.22 4.07 -13.97
N HIS A 128 12.04 4.32 -12.67
CA HIS A 128 12.90 3.74 -11.65
C HIS A 128 12.30 2.41 -11.24
N ASP A 129 12.89 1.31 -11.68
CA ASP A 129 12.83 0.10 -10.86
C ASP A 129 13.40 0.49 -9.50
N GLY A 130 12.64 0.25 -8.42
CA GLY A 130 13.02 0.63 -7.06
C GLY A 130 14.50 0.41 -6.77
N GLU A 131 15.11 1.28 -5.96
CA GLU A 131 16.54 1.15 -5.62
C GLU A 131 16.85 -0.28 -5.20
N PHE A 132 17.99 -0.82 -5.66
CA PHE A 132 18.46 -2.18 -5.36
C PHE A 132 18.42 -2.55 -3.86
N TRP A 133 18.39 -1.54 -2.97
CA TRP A 133 18.39 -1.66 -1.50
C TRP A 133 17.02 -1.50 -0.85
N SER A 134 15.97 -1.24 -1.63
CA SER A 134 14.61 -0.96 -1.16
C SER A 134 13.61 -1.94 -1.76
N LEU A 135 12.64 -2.40 -0.96
CA LEU A 135 11.52 -3.23 -1.41
C LEU A 135 10.46 -2.43 -2.22
N THR A 136 10.86 -1.31 -2.82
CA THR A 136 9.95 -0.37 -3.48
C THR A 136 9.45 -0.93 -4.81
N ALA A 137 8.16 -0.71 -5.09
CA ALA A 137 7.61 -0.90 -6.43
C ALA A 137 8.18 0.18 -7.36
N ALA A 138 8.23 -0.12 -8.67
CA ALA A 138 8.76 0.81 -9.66
C ALA A 138 8.03 2.16 -9.61
N ALA A 139 8.78 3.25 -9.45
CA ALA A 139 8.30 4.63 -9.40
C ALA A 139 8.64 5.34 -10.71
N ARG A 140 7.84 6.34 -11.09
CA ARG A 140 8.14 7.18 -12.27
C ARG A 140 8.37 8.61 -11.83
N HIS A 141 9.56 9.15 -12.08
CA HIS A 141 9.91 10.54 -11.77
C HIS A 141 10.06 11.32 -13.06
N SER A 142 9.60 12.56 -13.12
CA SER A 142 9.83 13.41 -14.30
C SER A 142 11.22 14.01 -14.26
N ASP A 143 11.92 13.99 -15.40
CA ASP A 143 13.26 14.58 -15.55
C ASP A 143 13.22 15.85 -16.41
N PHE A 144 14.20 16.72 -16.21
CA PHE A 144 14.32 18.12 -16.69
C PHE A 144 13.92 18.37 -18.16
N PHE A 145 13.18 19.45 -18.41
CA PHE A 145 13.02 20.03 -19.76
C PHE A 145 13.98 21.22 -19.94
N ALA A 146 14.65 21.27 -21.08
CA ALA A 146 15.49 22.40 -21.48
C ALA A 146 14.62 23.55 -22.00
N GLY A 147 14.37 24.54 -21.15
CA GLY A 147 13.74 25.81 -21.52
C GLY A 147 13.87 26.83 -20.39
N ASP A 148 15.05 27.46 -20.28
CA ASP A 148 15.43 28.68 -19.53
C ASP A 148 14.88 29.01 -18.12
N ASP A 149 14.06 28.17 -17.48
CA ASP A 149 13.74 28.24 -16.05
C ASP A 149 13.65 26.79 -15.49
N ASP A 150 14.09 26.59 -14.24
CA ASP A 150 14.30 25.30 -13.53
C ASP A 150 13.01 24.47 -13.25
N ASP A 151 12.03 24.41 -14.16
CA ASP A 151 10.75 23.70 -13.97
C ASP A 151 10.67 22.37 -14.75
N THR A 152 10.18 21.31 -14.09
CA THR A 152 9.89 20.00 -14.74
C THR A 152 8.68 20.09 -15.68
N ALA A 153 8.45 19.08 -16.54
CA ALA A 153 7.25 19.04 -17.40
C ALA A 153 5.92 19.04 -16.59
N VAL A 154 5.92 18.42 -15.41
CA VAL A 154 4.76 18.44 -14.51
C VAL A 154 4.55 19.83 -13.93
N GLN A 155 5.62 20.49 -13.47
CA GLN A 155 5.55 21.86 -12.95
C GLN A 155 5.15 22.85 -14.03
N PHE A 156 5.66 22.73 -15.25
CA PHE A 156 5.27 23.58 -16.37
C PHE A 156 3.76 23.53 -16.63
N ILE A 157 3.18 22.32 -16.75
CA ILE A 157 1.75 22.15 -17.01
C ILE A 157 0.91 22.63 -15.81
N LYS A 158 1.31 22.29 -14.58
CA LYS A 158 0.60 22.71 -13.36
C LYS A 158 0.67 24.22 -13.15
N THR A 159 1.79 24.85 -13.43
CA THR A 159 1.95 26.32 -13.40
C THR A 159 1.08 26.97 -14.48
N ARG A 160 1.09 26.47 -15.71
CA ARG A 160 0.24 27.01 -16.80
C ARG A 160 -1.25 26.94 -16.46
N ILE A 161 -1.73 25.79 -15.96
CA ILE A 161 -3.11 25.60 -15.53
C ILE A 161 -3.41 26.45 -14.28
N GLY A 162 -2.48 26.48 -13.32
CA GLY A 162 -2.59 27.25 -12.08
C GLY A 162 -2.73 28.74 -12.33
N ARG A 163 -1.98 29.32 -13.29
CA ARG A 163 -2.13 30.74 -13.66
C ARG A 163 -3.51 31.05 -14.26
N SER A 164 -4.06 30.15 -15.06
CA SER A 164 -5.41 30.32 -15.64
C SER A 164 -6.51 30.28 -14.58
N ILE A 165 -6.36 29.42 -13.57
CA ILE A 165 -7.32 29.24 -12.48
C ILE A 165 -7.16 30.33 -11.39
N LEU A 166 -5.93 30.54 -10.89
CA LEU A 166 -5.65 31.35 -9.70
C LEU A 166 -5.31 32.81 -10.03
N LEU A 167 -4.73 33.09 -11.20
CA LEU A 167 -4.31 34.44 -11.60
C LEU A 167 -5.23 35.06 -12.68
N GLY A 168 -6.25 34.32 -13.13
CA GLY A 168 -7.24 34.81 -14.10
C GLY A 168 -6.71 34.99 -15.53
N GLU A 169 -5.57 34.37 -15.88
CA GLU A 169 -5.08 34.36 -17.27
C GLU A 169 -6.09 33.70 -18.22
N ILE A 170 -6.03 34.05 -19.51
CA ILE A 170 -6.92 33.49 -20.53
C ILE A 170 -6.38 32.12 -20.94
N PRO A 171 -7.10 31.01 -20.66
CA PRO A 171 -6.63 29.66 -20.99
C PRO A 171 -6.65 29.42 -22.51
N SER A 172 -5.71 28.60 -23.00
CA SER A 172 -5.78 28.08 -24.37
C SER A 172 -6.91 27.04 -24.52
N PRO A 173 -7.38 26.71 -25.75
CA PRO A 173 -8.36 25.64 -25.94
C PRO A 173 -7.93 24.30 -25.31
N ARG A 174 -6.62 23.99 -25.33
CA ARG A 174 -6.08 22.79 -24.67
C ARG A 174 -6.23 22.85 -23.16
N ASP A 175 -5.91 24.00 -22.56
CA ASP A 175 -6.04 24.20 -21.11
C ASP A 175 -7.50 24.12 -20.66
N VAL A 176 -8.43 24.69 -21.43
CA VAL A 176 -9.87 24.58 -21.16
C VAL A 176 -10.30 23.12 -21.09
N ILE A 177 -9.86 22.28 -22.04
CA ILE A 177 -10.22 20.86 -22.09
C ILE A 177 -9.59 20.09 -20.92
N ILE A 178 -8.31 20.32 -20.62
CA ILE A 178 -7.63 19.63 -19.51
C ILE A 178 -8.27 20.03 -18.17
N ILE A 179 -8.54 21.31 -17.96
CA ILE A 179 -9.22 21.82 -16.76
C ILE A 179 -10.61 21.18 -16.66
N GLY A 180 -11.37 21.14 -17.75
CA GLY A 180 -12.67 20.48 -17.80
C GLY A 180 -12.60 18.99 -17.41
N LEU A 181 -11.73 18.21 -18.05
CA LEU A 181 -11.58 16.78 -17.76
C LEU A 181 -11.08 16.52 -16.33
N ALA A 182 -10.12 17.32 -15.85
CA ALA A 182 -9.60 17.22 -14.48
C ALA A 182 -10.63 17.63 -13.43
N HIS A 183 -11.49 18.62 -13.73
CA HIS A 183 -12.60 19.03 -12.90
C HIS A 183 -13.69 17.95 -12.85
N THR A 184 -14.10 17.40 -14.00
CA THR A 184 -15.08 16.30 -14.07
C THR A 184 -14.62 15.05 -13.32
N CYS A 185 -13.31 14.82 -13.28
CA CYS A 185 -12.70 13.74 -12.50
C CYS A 185 -12.46 14.07 -11.02
N ASP A 186 -12.83 15.26 -10.59
CA ASP A 186 -12.76 15.74 -9.21
C ASP A 186 -11.32 15.78 -8.66
N VAL A 187 -10.36 16.12 -9.53
CA VAL A 187 -8.91 16.04 -9.25
C VAL A 187 -8.31 17.41 -8.91
N LEU A 188 -8.86 18.49 -9.48
CA LEU A 188 -8.27 19.82 -9.34
C LEU A 188 -8.10 20.25 -7.88
N ARG A 189 -9.06 19.93 -7.01
CA ARG A 189 -9.01 20.20 -5.55
C ARG A 189 -7.89 19.47 -4.79
N PHE A 190 -7.29 18.43 -5.39
CA PHE A 190 -6.16 17.71 -4.81
C PHE A 190 -4.81 18.20 -5.34
N ILE A 191 -4.84 18.98 -6.42
CA ILE A 191 -3.66 19.57 -7.07
C ILE A 191 -3.48 21.02 -6.62
N PHE A 192 -4.58 21.77 -6.55
CA PHE A 192 -4.63 23.17 -6.16
C PHE A 192 -5.47 23.34 -4.90
N GLU A 193 -5.06 24.26 -4.03
CA GLU A 193 -5.91 24.79 -2.96
C GLU A 193 -6.87 25.78 -3.61
N LEU A 194 -8.13 25.35 -3.81
CA LEU A 194 -9.17 26.15 -4.44
C LEU A 194 -10.02 26.82 -3.35
N ASP A 195 -10.11 28.14 -3.40
CA ASP A 195 -11.12 28.91 -2.67
C ASP A 195 -12.37 29.10 -3.54
N ASP A 196 -13.42 29.72 -2.97
CA ASP A 196 -14.70 29.90 -3.65
C ASP A 196 -14.54 30.66 -4.99
N GLU A 197 -13.63 31.64 -5.05
CA GLU A 197 -13.36 32.44 -6.26
C GLU A 197 -12.67 31.61 -7.36
N ALA A 198 -11.68 30.79 -6.99
CA ALA A 198 -11.03 29.86 -7.91
C ALA A 198 -12.00 28.78 -8.41
N GLU A 199 -12.93 28.32 -7.57
CA GLU A 199 -13.94 27.33 -7.95
C GLU A 199 -14.95 27.90 -8.96
N GLU A 200 -15.41 29.13 -8.76
CA GLU A 200 -16.22 29.87 -9.75
C GLU A 200 -15.46 30.06 -11.07
N ARG A 201 -14.16 30.38 -10.99
CA ARG A 201 -13.30 30.53 -12.16
C ARG A 201 -13.17 29.24 -12.95
N VAL A 202 -12.97 28.09 -12.28
CA VAL A 202 -12.93 26.78 -12.93
C VAL A 202 -14.24 26.51 -13.67
N GLN A 203 -15.39 26.77 -13.04
CA GLN A 203 -16.70 26.58 -13.68
C GLN A 203 -16.85 27.45 -14.93
N LEU A 204 -16.38 28.70 -14.88
CA LEU A 204 -16.41 29.60 -16.03
C LEU A 204 -15.50 29.11 -17.16
N ILE A 205 -14.29 28.64 -16.84
CA ILE A 205 -13.34 28.07 -17.80
C ILE A 205 -13.95 26.86 -18.51
N CYS A 206 -14.59 25.96 -17.77
CA CYS A 206 -15.27 24.78 -18.33
C CYS A 206 -16.39 25.16 -19.33
N GLN A 207 -16.86 26.41 -19.30
CA GLN A 207 -17.86 26.94 -20.22
C GLN A 207 -17.26 27.66 -21.45
N MET A 208 -15.93 27.81 -21.57
CA MET A 208 -15.34 28.62 -22.64
C MET A 208 -15.24 27.90 -24.00
N ASP A 209 -15.27 26.57 -24.03
CA ASP A 209 -15.12 25.77 -25.26
C ASP A 209 -16.28 24.79 -25.44
N LEU A 210 -16.93 24.82 -26.61
CA LEU A 210 -18.11 23.99 -26.87
C LEU A 210 -17.75 22.50 -26.99
N ILE A 211 -16.61 22.21 -27.63
CA ILE A 211 -16.11 20.85 -27.86
C ILE A 211 -15.66 20.22 -26.54
N GLY A 212 -14.83 20.94 -25.78
CA GLY A 212 -14.38 20.54 -24.45
C GLY A 212 -15.54 20.33 -23.49
N ARG A 213 -16.58 21.17 -23.54
CA ARG A 213 -17.79 20.98 -22.74
C ARG A 213 -18.57 19.74 -23.15
N ALA A 214 -18.83 19.52 -24.44
CA ALA A 214 -19.54 18.34 -24.92
C ALA A 214 -18.83 17.03 -24.51
N ILE A 215 -17.49 17.03 -24.56
CA ILE A 215 -16.67 15.89 -24.14
C ILE A 215 -16.67 15.75 -22.61
N ALA A 216 -16.54 16.83 -21.84
CA ALA A 216 -16.60 16.80 -20.38
C ALA A 216 -17.98 16.31 -19.89
N ASP A 217 -19.07 16.76 -20.52
CA ASP A 217 -20.42 16.29 -20.23
C ASP A 217 -20.60 14.81 -20.59
N ALA A 218 -20.07 14.38 -21.74
CA ALA A 218 -20.05 12.97 -22.13
C ALA A 218 -19.30 12.08 -21.12
N VAL A 219 -18.18 12.58 -20.57
CA VAL A 219 -17.45 11.93 -19.47
C VAL A 219 -18.33 11.88 -18.23
N ALA A 220 -18.87 13.01 -17.76
CA ALA A 220 -19.70 13.12 -16.56
C ALA A 220 -20.90 12.15 -16.57
N HIS A 221 -21.62 12.06 -17.70
CA HIS A 221 -22.77 11.17 -17.85
C HIS A 221 -22.38 9.68 -17.74
N ASN A 222 -21.22 9.30 -18.28
CA ASN A 222 -20.72 7.93 -18.19
C ASN A 222 -20.21 7.55 -16.79
N LEU A 223 -19.89 8.52 -15.95
CA LEU A 223 -19.55 8.28 -14.54
C LEU A 223 -20.78 7.76 -13.78
N VAL A 224 -21.95 8.33 -14.06
CA VAL A 224 -23.22 7.98 -13.42
C VAL A 224 -23.77 6.64 -13.94
N ALA A 225 -23.64 6.35 -15.23
CA ALA A 225 -24.20 5.16 -15.86
C ALA A 225 -23.45 3.83 -15.54
N SER A 226 -22.18 3.89 -15.11
CA SER A 226 -21.36 2.71 -14.80
C SER A 226 -21.87 1.89 -13.60
N LEU A 227 -22.62 2.53 -12.70
CA LEU A 227 -23.19 1.90 -11.51
C LEU A 227 -24.19 0.76 -11.83
N LEU A 228 -24.60 0.58 -13.09
CA LEU A 228 -25.75 -0.25 -13.47
C LEU A 228 -25.48 -1.38 -14.49
N ARG A 229 -24.26 -1.64 -14.96
CA ARG A 229 -24.05 -2.61 -16.07
C ARG A 229 -23.24 -3.86 -15.72
N SER A 230 -23.79 -5.03 -16.08
CA SER A 230 -23.12 -6.34 -16.08
C SER A 230 -22.43 -6.60 -17.43
N SER A 231 -21.23 -7.18 -17.40
CA SER A 231 -20.48 -7.60 -18.60
C SER A 231 -21.00 -8.93 -19.14
N ALA A 232 -21.05 -9.09 -20.47
CA ALA A 232 -21.47 -10.30 -21.18
C ALA A 232 -20.43 -11.44 -21.19
N LEU A 233 -19.29 -11.28 -20.51
CA LEU A 233 -18.22 -12.27 -20.40
C LEU A 233 -18.18 -12.80 -18.97
N THR A 234 -18.96 -13.84 -18.66
CA THR A 234 -19.03 -14.36 -17.29
C THR A 234 -18.92 -15.88 -17.22
N LYS A 235 -17.82 -16.35 -16.64
CA LYS A 235 -17.72 -17.72 -16.12
C LYS A 235 -18.29 -17.76 -14.70
N SER A 236 -18.95 -18.85 -14.33
CA SER A 236 -19.34 -19.07 -12.94
C SER A 236 -18.09 -19.27 -12.08
N VAL A 237 -17.96 -18.52 -10.98
CA VAL A 237 -16.83 -18.66 -10.05
C VAL A 237 -16.83 -20.09 -9.46
N PRO A 238 -15.71 -20.83 -9.54
CA PRO A 238 -15.64 -22.18 -8.99
C PRO A 238 -15.84 -22.17 -7.47
N LYS A 239 -16.61 -23.14 -6.98
CA LYS A 239 -16.85 -23.32 -5.53
C LYS A 239 -15.85 -24.31 -4.96
N LEU A 240 -15.10 -23.88 -3.95
CA LEU A 240 -14.18 -24.70 -3.17
C LEU A 240 -14.98 -25.56 -2.18
N PRO A 241 -14.90 -26.89 -2.26
CA PRO A 241 -15.54 -27.75 -1.27
C PRO A 241 -14.77 -27.71 0.05
N LEU A 242 -15.46 -27.56 1.18
CA LEU A 242 -14.84 -27.30 2.48
C LEU A 242 -13.88 -28.41 2.94
N ASN A 243 -14.13 -29.67 2.57
CA ASN A 243 -13.23 -30.78 2.88
C ASN A 243 -11.84 -30.62 2.23
N LYS A 244 -11.75 -30.02 1.03
CA LYS A 244 -10.47 -29.72 0.37
C LYS A 244 -9.64 -28.73 1.20
N LEU A 245 -10.29 -27.75 1.81
CA LEU A 245 -9.63 -26.81 2.72
C LEU A 245 -9.22 -27.49 4.04
N LEU A 246 -10.14 -28.21 4.67
CA LEU A 246 -9.91 -28.82 6.00
C LEU A 246 -8.86 -29.96 5.98
N LEU A 247 -8.78 -30.71 4.88
CA LEU A 247 -7.78 -31.78 4.67
C LEU A 247 -6.44 -31.25 4.13
N ASN A 248 -6.34 -29.95 3.81
CA ASN A 248 -5.12 -29.38 3.28
C ASN A 248 -3.98 -29.45 4.33
N ARG A 249 -2.85 -30.04 3.96
CA ARG A 249 -1.68 -30.21 4.85
C ARG A 249 -1.12 -28.88 5.37
N HIS A 250 -1.17 -27.82 4.56
CA HIS A 250 -0.69 -26.48 4.93
C HIS A 250 -1.67 -25.81 5.89
N PHE A 251 -2.98 -26.04 5.71
CA PHE A 251 -4.02 -25.57 6.64
C PHE A 251 -3.83 -26.19 8.03
N LEU A 252 -3.58 -27.50 8.10
CA LEU A 252 -3.29 -28.21 9.36
C LEU A 252 -1.98 -27.73 10.05
N ARG A 253 -1.06 -27.13 9.29
CA ARG A 253 0.18 -26.53 9.81
C ARG A 253 0.06 -25.04 10.11
N GLY A 254 -1.08 -24.42 9.78
CA GLY A 254 -1.34 -22.98 9.93
C GLY A 254 -0.65 -22.09 8.88
N ASN A 255 -0.08 -22.66 7.81
CA ASN A 255 0.57 -21.90 6.75
C ASN A 255 -0.47 -21.44 5.71
N ILE A 256 -1.16 -20.36 6.06
CA ILE A 256 -2.26 -19.77 5.28
C ILE A 256 -1.86 -19.36 3.85
N PRO A 257 -0.75 -18.64 3.59
CA PRO A 257 -0.38 -18.26 2.22
C PRO A 257 -0.10 -19.48 1.33
N ALA A 258 0.54 -20.52 1.86
CA ALA A 258 0.74 -21.77 1.12
C ALA A 258 -0.58 -22.51 0.79
N VAL A 259 -1.59 -22.42 1.66
CA VAL A 259 -2.93 -22.93 1.35
C VAL A 259 -3.49 -22.21 0.12
N TYR A 260 -3.41 -20.88 0.09
CA TYR A 260 -3.95 -20.12 -1.04
C TYR A 260 -3.19 -20.34 -2.34
N ALA A 261 -1.87 -20.47 -2.30
CA ALA A 261 -1.08 -20.83 -3.47
C ALA A 261 -1.56 -22.15 -4.08
N GLN A 262 -1.69 -23.20 -3.25
CA GLN A 262 -2.15 -24.51 -3.70
C GLN A 262 -3.59 -24.47 -4.24
N LEU A 263 -4.48 -23.74 -3.56
CA LEU A 263 -5.87 -23.58 -4.02
C LEU A 263 -5.94 -22.79 -5.33
N THR A 264 -5.06 -21.82 -5.54
CA THR A 264 -4.94 -21.08 -6.80
C THR A 264 -4.47 -21.96 -7.95
N GLU A 265 -3.52 -22.86 -7.70
CA GLU A 265 -3.09 -23.85 -8.70
C GLU A 265 -4.23 -24.83 -9.06
N GLU A 266 -5.06 -25.24 -8.09
CA GLU A 266 -6.14 -26.21 -8.32
C GLU A 266 -7.42 -25.59 -8.91
N PHE A 267 -7.83 -24.40 -8.46
CA PHE A 267 -9.12 -23.78 -8.81
C PHE A 267 -9.00 -22.50 -9.65
N GLY A 268 -7.78 -22.04 -9.92
CA GLY A 268 -7.52 -20.75 -10.56
C GLY A 268 -7.51 -19.58 -9.58
N SER A 269 -7.35 -18.37 -10.13
CA SER A 269 -7.11 -17.16 -9.33
C SER A 269 -8.32 -16.58 -8.61
N VAL A 270 -9.54 -17.04 -8.96
CA VAL A 270 -10.79 -16.60 -8.34
C VAL A 270 -11.62 -17.84 -7.97
N PHE A 271 -11.94 -18.00 -6.69
CA PHE A 271 -12.75 -19.13 -6.20
C PHE A 271 -13.60 -18.71 -5.00
N ARG A 272 -14.71 -19.42 -4.73
CA ARG A 272 -15.60 -19.14 -3.59
C ARG A 272 -15.55 -20.21 -2.53
N LEU A 273 -15.61 -19.80 -1.27
CA LEU A 273 -15.86 -20.66 -0.13
C LEU A 273 -17.23 -20.31 0.47
N SER A 274 -18.01 -21.34 0.79
CA SER A 274 -19.27 -21.20 1.55
C SER A 274 -19.06 -21.76 2.96
N PRO A 275 -18.85 -20.90 3.99
CA PRO A 275 -18.73 -21.36 5.37
C PRO A 275 -20.05 -21.98 5.84
N LEU A 276 -19.96 -23.05 6.64
CA LEU A 276 -21.13 -23.83 7.10
C LEU A 276 -22.18 -23.02 7.88
N PHE A 277 -21.81 -21.86 8.45
CA PHE A 277 -22.66 -21.11 9.40
C PHE A 277 -22.92 -19.65 9.04
N SER A 278 -22.24 -19.08 8.04
CA SER A 278 -22.35 -17.63 7.76
C SER A 278 -23.45 -17.27 6.77
N GLY A 279 -23.98 -18.23 6.00
CA GLY A 279 -24.94 -17.98 4.91
C GLY A 279 -24.42 -17.12 3.75
N GLN A 280 -23.22 -16.53 3.89
CA GLN A 280 -22.60 -15.59 2.95
C GLN A 280 -21.41 -16.27 2.26
N GLU A 281 -21.43 -16.32 0.93
CA GLU A 281 -20.29 -16.79 0.14
C GLU A 281 -19.13 -15.78 0.24
N ILE A 282 -17.92 -16.29 0.45
CA ILE A 282 -16.69 -15.51 0.45
C ILE A 282 -15.96 -15.78 -0.85
N THR A 283 -15.64 -14.73 -1.60
CA THR A 283 -14.83 -14.85 -2.81
C THR A 283 -13.36 -14.63 -2.47
N PHE A 284 -12.48 -15.50 -2.94
CA PHE A 284 -11.03 -15.38 -2.81
C PHE A 284 -10.44 -14.92 -4.12
N LEU A 285 -9.54 -13.95 -4.04
CA LEU A 285 -8.74 -13.39 -5.11
C LEU A 285 -7.28 -13.71 -4.78
N SER A 286 -6.60 -14.52 -5.60
CA SER A 286 -5.28 -15.05 -5.28
C SER A 286 -4.43 -15.31 -6.54
N GLY A 287 -3.12 -15.09 -6.43
CA GLY A 287 -2.15 -15.29 -7.51
C GLY A 287 -1.58 -13.98 -8.08
N PRO A 288 -0.47 -14.06 -8.84
CA PRO A 288 0.30 -12.88 -9.26
C PRO A 288 -0.46 -11.95 -10.21
N ARG A 289 -1.31 -12.51 -11.09
CA ARG A 289 -2.15 -11.70 -11.99
C ARG A 289 -3.22 -10.91 -11.24
N VAL A 290 -3.86 -11.55 -10.26
CA VAL A 290 -4.82 -10.88 -9.37
C VAL A 290 -4.15 -9.81 -8.53
N ASN A 291 -2.95 -10.06 -8.01
CA ASN A 291 -2.18 -9.03 -7.29
C ASN A 291 -1.96 -7.79 -8.16
N ARG A 292 -1.56 -7.96 -9.44
CA ARG A 292 -1.46 -6.85 -10.40
C ARG A 292 -2.79 -6.15 -10.59
N TRP A 293 -3.88 -6.91 -10.76
CA TRP A 293 -5.22 -6.33 -10.92
C TRP A 293 -5.65 -5.53 -9.68
N VAL A 294 -5.46 -6.06 -8.48
CA VAL A 294 -5.79 -5.36 -7.22
C VAL A 294 -4.93 -4.11 -7.07
N HIS A 295 -3.66 -4.17 -7.43
CA HIS A 295 -2.78 -3.01 -7.39
C HIS A 295 -3.25 -1.89 -8.35
N ARG A 296 -3.62 -2.25 -9.59
CA ARG A 296 -4.05 -1.29 -10.63
C ARG A 296 -5.47 -0.78 -10.44
N HIS A 297 -6.41 -1.67 -10.15
CA HIS A 297 -7.85 -1.41 -10.17
C HIS A 297 -8.52 -1.51 -8.80
N GLY A 298 -7.83 -2.03 -7.78
CA GLY A 298 -8.43 -2.28 -6.47
C GLY A 298 -9.04 -1.03 -5.86
N ARG A 299 -8.39 0.14 -6.00
CA ARG A 299 -8.94 1.43 -5.50
C ARG A 299 -10.34 1.77 -6.05
N MET A 300 -10.72 1.17 -7.18
CA MET A 300 -11.97 1.45 -7.87
C MET A 300 -13.10 0.55 -7.53
N HIS A 301 -12.77 -0.71 -7.40
CA HIS A 301 -13.76 -1.73 -7.26
C HIS A 301 -13.83 -2.19 -5.82
N LEU A 302 -12.84 -1.90 -4.98
CA LEU A 302 -12.69 -2.47 -3.65
C LEU A 302 -12.58 -1.37 -2.60
N ARG A 303 -13.32 -1.54 -1.49
CA ARG A 303 -13.23 -0.69 -0.30
C ARG A 303 -13.02 -1.49 0.97
N SER A 304 -12.48 -0.83 1.98
CA SER A 304 -12.16 -1.38 3.29
C SER A 304 -13.22 -1.05 4.34
N SER A 305 -13.94 0.07 4.16
CA SER A 305 -14.86 0.64 5.14
C SER A 305 -15.94 -0.31 5.65
N ASP A 306 -16.69 -1.02 4.78
CA ASP A 306 -17.78 -1.89 5.28
C ASP A 306 -17.29 -3.02 6.18
N TYR A 307 -16.11 -3.56 5.87
CA TYR A 307 -15.51 -4.67 6.60
C TYR A 307 -14.94 -4.21 7.94
N LEU A 308 -14.36 -3.02 8.00
CA LEU A 308 -13.75 -2.47 9.22
C LEU A 308 -14.73 -1.63 10.07
N ARG A 309 -15.96 -1.39 9.60
CA ARG A 309 -17.02 -0.76 10.40
C ARG A 309 -17.25 -1.43 11.76
N GLY A 310 -17.05 -2.73 11.87
CA GLY A 310 -17.13 -3.44 13.14
C GLY A 310 -16.02 -3.04 14.14
N LEU A 311 -14.83 -2.70 13.63
CA LEU A 311 -13.74 -2.16 14.44
C LEU A 311 -14.09 -0.75 14.94
N GLU A 312 -14.59 0.11 14.07
CA GLU A 312 -15.08 1.45 14.42
C GLU A 312 -16.17 1.40 15.49
N THR A 313 -17.14 0.48 15.32
CA THR A 313 -18.21 0.24 16.30
C THR A 313 -17.65 -0.18 17.66
N ALA A 314 -16.63 -1.04 17.70
CA ALA A 314 -16.03 -1.52 18.94
C ALA A 314 -15.27 -0.43 19.72
N TYR A 315 -14.74 0.57 19.00
CA TYR A 315 -14.03 1.73 19.55
C TYR A 315 -14.92 2.97 19.73
N HIS A 316 -16.17 2.94 19.27
CA HIS A 316 -17.03 4.13 19.16
C HIS A 316 -16.38 5.25 18.34
N ALA A 317 -15.61 4.86 17.33
CA ALA A 317 -14.84 5.74 16.45
C ALA A 317 -15.47 5.79 15.04
N SER A 318 -14.97 6.68 14.19
CA SER A 318 -15.39 6.80 12.79
C SER A 318 -14.27 7.39 11.95
N GLY A 319 -14.01 6.85 10.76
CA GLY A 319 -12.93 7.34 9.91
C GLY A 319 -11.55 6.91 10.43
N LEU A 320 -11.44 5.70 10.98
CA LEU A 320 -10.14 5.16 11.37
C LEU A 320 -9.29 4.87 10.12
N LEU A 321 -7.98 5.15 10.16
CA LEU A 321 -7.09 4.94 9.01
C LEU A 321 -7.28 3.59 8.27
N PRO A 322 -7.42 2.43 8.95
CA PRO A 322 -7.65 1.16 8.26
C PRO A 322 -8.99 1.09 7.51
N ALA A 323 -10.01 1.79 8.00
CA ALA A 323 -11.39 1.79 7.51
C ALA A 323 -11.67 2.89 6.48
N LEU A 324 -10.81 3.90 6.36
CA LEU A 324 -10.93 4.95 5.35
C LEU A 324 -10.61 4.41 3.96
N ASP A 325 -11.29 4.94 2.95
CA ASP A 325 -10.99 4.74 1.54
C ASP A 325 -10.99 6.10 0.80
N GLY A 326 -10.51 6.14 -0.45
CA GLY A 326 -10.58 7.35 -1.29
C GLY A 326 -9.83 8.57 -0.74
N ALA A 327 -10.43 9.76 -0.90
CA ALA A 327 -9.82 11.04 -0.58
C ALA A 327 -9.44 11.19 0.90
N ASP A 328 -10.32 10.79 1.81
CA ASP A 328 -10.06 10.87 3.26
C ASP A 328 -8.93 9.94 3.68
N HIS A 329 -8.87 8.73 3.10
CA HIS A 329 -7.76 7.82 3.32
C HIS A 329 -6.44 8.43 2.83
N PHE A 330 -6.43 9.05 1.65
CA PHE A 330 -5.26 9.73 1.12
C PHE A 330 -4.82 10.89 2.02
N ARG A 331 -5.76 11.75 2.42
CA ARG A 331 -5.51 12.89 3.33
C ARG A 331 -4.92 12.40 4.66
N MET A 332 -5.54 11.40 5.28
CA MET A 332 -5.05 10.82 6.54
C MET A 332 -3.65 10.22 6.38
N ARG A 333 -3.40 9.43 5.32
CA ARG A 333 -2.07 8.86 5.05
C ARG A 333 -1.01 9.93 4.81
N LYS A 334 -1.34 10.99 4.06
CA LYS A 334 -0.42 12.11 3.82
C LYS A 334 -0.04 12.78 5.13
N SER A 335 -1.03 13.08 5.98
CA SER A 335 -0.80 13.69 7.30
C SER A 335 0.04 12.82 8.24
N LEU A 336 -0.10 11.49 8.17
CA LEU A 336 0.63 10.57 9.04
C LEU A 336 1.93 10.01 8.42
N ARG A 337 2.24 10.34 7.16
CA ARG A 337 3.40 9.79 6.42
C ARG A 337 4.71 10.01 7.16
N ALA A 338 4.90 11.20 7.72
CA ALA A 338 6.12 11.55 8.45
C ALA A 338 6.25 10.77 9.77
N GLY A 339 5.15 10.55 10.50
CA GLY A 339 5.12 9.78 11.74
C GLY A 339 5.51 8.31 11.58
N TYR A 340 5.17 7.71 10.43
CA TYR A 340 5.58 6.34 10.09
C TYR A 340 6.83 6.27 9.19
N GLY A 341 7.46 7.41 8.92
CA GLY A 341 8.57 7.52 7.98
C GLY A 341 9.88 7.01 8.58
N ARG A 342 10.68 6.35 7.74
CA ARG A 342 12.03 5.88 8.08
C ARG A 342 12.93 7.00 8.61
N ALA A 343 12.90 8.18 7.98
CA ALA A 343 13.72 9.32 8.39
C ALA A 343 13.46 9.76 9.85
N ARG A 344 12.20 9.73 10.32
CA ARG A 344 11.88 10.07 11.70
C ARG A 344 12.43 9.04 12.68
N PHE A 345 12.41 7.76 12.30
CA PHE A 345 12.99 6.68 13.07
C PHE A 345 14.51 6.79 13.20
N GLU A 346 15.20 7.11 12.09
CA GLU A 346 16.65 7.32 12.06
C GLU A 346 17.10 8.48 12.96
N GLN A 347 16.31 9.57 13.04
CA GLN A 347 16.60 10.71 13.91
C GLN A 347 16.54 10.38 15.41
N GLN A 348 15.88 9.29 15.80
CA GLN A 348 15.67 8.89 17.19
C GLN A 348 16.32 7.55 17.51
N LEU A 349 17.23 7.08 16.65
CA LEU A 349 17.79 5.73 16.71
C LEU A 349 18.51 5.44 18.04
N GLU A 350 19.21 6.44 18.59
CA GLU A 350 19.87 6.34 19.91
C GLU A 350 18.86 5.99 21.03
N THR A 351 17.73 6.70 21.09
CA THR A 351 16.66 6.43 22.06
C THR A 351 16.05 5.04 21.85
N VAL A 352 15.90 4.63 20.59
CA VAL A 352 15.40 3.28 20.27
C VAL A 352 16.37 2.20 20.77
N TYR A 353 17.68 2.36 20.57
CA TYR A 353 18.70 1.46 21.11
C TYR A 353 18.66 1.38 22.64
N GLN A 354 18.51 2.53 23.32
CA GLN A 354 18.40 2.59 24.78
C GLN A 354 17.20 1.80 25.29
N HIS A 355 16.02 1.98 24.71
CA HIS A 355 14.83 1.21 25.10
C HIS A 355 14.99 -0.29 24.79
N ALA A 356 15.56 -0.65 23.64
CA ALA A 356 15.84 -2.03 23.29
C ALA A 356 16.82 -2.68 24.30
N ARG A 357 17.92 -2.00 24.65
CA ARG A 357 18.87 -2.44 25.69
C ARG A 357 18.20 -2.58 27.06
N ALA A 358 17.37 -1.62 27.45
CA ALA A 358 16.64 -1.66 28.72
C ALA A 358 15.68 -2.86 28.82
N TYR A 359 15.11 -3.30 27.69
CA TYR A 359 14.27 -4.49 27.65
C TYR A 359 15.09 -5.78 27.86
N ILE A 360 16.21 -5.92 27.13
CA ILE A 360 17.02 -7.14 27.14
C ILE A 360 18.01 -7.23 28.33
N SER A 361 18.27 -6.13 29.04
CA SER A 361 19.11 -6.11 30.25
C SER A 361 18.55 -6.93 31.41
N LYS A 362 17.27 -7.28 31.33
CA LYS A 362 16.58 -8.12 32.31
C LYS A 362 16.81 -9.62 32.07
N TRP A 363 17.44 -10.00 30.96
CA TRP A 363 17.62 -11.40 30.57
C TRP A 363 18.92 -11.97 31.14
N ASN A 364 18.86 -13.23 31.59
CA ASN A 364 20.00 -13.96 32.11
C ASN A 364 20.28 -15.22 31.29
N VAL A 365 21.54 -15.65 31.29
CA VAL A 365 21.91 -16.96 30.74
C VAL A 365 21.15 -18.06 31.49
N GLY A 366 20.46 -18.91 30.74
CA GLY A 366 19.59 -19.96 31.25
C GLY A 366 18.10 -19.65 31.15
N ASP A 367 17.72 -18.38 31.02
CA ASP A 367 16.31 -17.99 30.89
C ASP A 367 15.68 -18.60 29.64
N THR A 368 14.43 -19.04 29.77
CA THR A 368 13.65 -19.63 28.68
C THR A 368 12.35 -18.87 28.51
N PHE A 369 12.17 -18.25 27.35
CA PHE A 369 11.03 -17.40 27.05
C PHE A 369 10.08 -18.04 26.04
N GLY A 370 8.79 -17.76 26.18
CA GLY A 370 7.86 -17.95 25.05
C GLY A 370 8.23 -16.96 23.95
N ALA A 371 8.76 -17.46 22.84
CA ALA A 371 9.47 -16.64 21.85
C ALA A 371 8.61 -15.52 21.26
N VAL A 372 7.33 -15.80 20.99
CA VAL A 372 6.38 -14.78 20.47
C VAL A 372 6.17 -13.64 21.47
N SER A 373 5.95 -13.95 22.75
CA SER A 373 5.72 -12.93 23.78
C SER A 373 6.98 -12.08 24.01
N MET A 374 8.14 -12.73 24.05
CA MET A 374 9.45 -12.08 24.13
C MET A 374 9.67 -11.11 22.96
N CYS A 375 9.43 -11.55 21.72
CA CYS A 375 9.64 -10.72 20.53
C CYS A 375 8.64 -9.56 20.45
N ARG A 376 7.38 -9.77 20.86
CA ARG A 376 6.37 -8.70 20.94
C ARG A 376 6.72 -7.64 21.96
N GLY A 377 7.22 -8.03 23.13
CA GLY A 377 7.71 -7.06 24.11
C GLY A 377 8.94 -6.31 23.61
N PHE A 378 9.92 -7.01 23.02
CA PHE A 378 11.12 -6.37 22.49
C PHE A 378 10.83 -5.38 21.35
N ALA A 379 9.96 -5.76 20.40
CA ALA A 379 9.52 -4.85 19.34
C ALA A 379 8.64 -3.72 19.88
N GLY A 380 7.79 -4.01 20.87
CA GLY A 380 6.97 -3.02 21.57
C GLY A 380 7.81 -1.93 22.25
N ALA A 381 8.86 -2.33 22.98
CA ALA A 381 9.80 -1.43 23.64
C ALA A 381 10.49 -0.45 22.67
N GLN A 382 10.63 -0.82 21.40
CA GLN A 382 11.20 0.06 20.36
C GLN A 382 10.13 0.97 19.74
N VAL A 383 8.94 0.42 19.44
CA VAL A 383 7.92 1.10 18.62
C VAL A 383 7.02 2.02 19.44
N THR A 384 6.64 1.65 20.67
CA THR A 384 5.67 2.45 21.44
C THR A 384 6.26 3.75 21.99
N PRO A 385 7.50 3.79 22.52
CA PRO A 385 8.10 5.06 22.92
C PRO A 385 8.38 5.95 21.71
N PHE A 386 8.76 5.37 20.57
CA PHE A 386 9.02 6.11 19.35
C PHE A 386 7.76 6.76 18.75
N LEU A 387 6.64 6.04 18.68
CA LEU A 387 5.43 6.55 18.03
C LEU A 387 4.52 7.35 18.94
N ALA A 388 4.58 7.14 20.26
CA ALA A 388 3.61 7.73 21.18
C ALA A 388 4.21 8.12 22.54
N SER A 389 5.54 8.19 22.66
CA SER A 389 6.26 8.61 23.89
C SER A 389 5.77 7.94 25.18
N ILE A 390 5.35 6.67 25.09
CA ILE A 390 4.84 5.88 26.23
C ILE A 390 5.42 4.46 26.24
N GLU A 391 5.48 3.90 27.45
CA GLU A 391 5.69 2.47 27.67
C GLU A 391 4.35 1.73 27.73
N ALA A 392 4.30 0.53 27.14
CA ALA A 392 3.09 -0.30 27.06
C ALA A 392 3.34 -1.78 27.42
N ASP A 393 4.53 -2.14 27.88
CA ASP A 393 4.92 -3.53 28.18
C ASP A 393 3.99 -4.21 29.19
N ASP A 394 3.50 -3.46 30.18
CA ASP A 394 2.63 -3.95 31.24
C ASP A 394 1.20 -4.26 30.77
N VAL A 395 0.78 -3.72 29.62
CA VAL A 395 -0.60 -3.84 29.13
C VAL A 395 -0.75 -4.55 27.78
N ILE A 396 0.36 -4.88 27.12
CA ILE A 396 0.39 -5.45 25.75
C ILE A 396 -0.46 -6.72 25.63
N ASP A 397 -0.34 -7.67 26.56
CA ASP A 397 -1.05 -8.95 26.50
C ASP A 397 -2.58 -8.81 26.64
N ASP A 398 -3.02 -7.85 27.44
CA ASP A 398 -4.44 -7.56 27.64
C ASP A 398 -5.02 -6.82 26.43
N LEU A 399 -4.28 -5.85 25.88
CA LEU A 399 -4.67 -5.17 24.65
C LEU A 399 -4.76 -6.13 23.47
N ILE A 400 -3.75 -6.97 23.26
CA ILE A 400 -3.73 -7.97 22.18
C ILE A 400 -4.93 -8.90 22.30
N ALA A 401 -5.21 -9.40 23.50
CA ALA A 401 -6.33 -10.30 23.72
C ALA A 401 -7.70 -9.62 23.45
N TYR A 402 -7.86 -8.35 23.83
CA TYR A 402 -9.05 -7.56 23.50
C TYR A 402 -9.18 -7.35 21.98
N LYS A 403 -8.14 -6.83 21.32
CA LYS A 403 -8.13 -6.55 19.88
C LYS A 403 -8.33 -7.81 19.03
N SER A 404 -7.69 -8.91 19.41
CA SER A 404 -7.93 -10.22 18.79
C SER A 404 -9.40 -10.64 18.88
N ARG A 405 -10.03 -10.40 20.04
CA ARG A 405 -11.45 -10.70 20.21
C ARG A 405 -12.31 -9.82 19.30
N VAL A 406 -12.04 -8.51 19.26
CA VAL A 406 -12.73 -7.56 18.35
C VAL A 406 -12.60 -8.02 16.91
N LEU A 407 -11.39 -8.34 16.44
CA LEU A 407 -11.14 -8.82 15.08
C LEU A 407 -11.99 -10.06 14.76
N MET A 408 -12.00 -11.05 15.64
CA MET A 408 -12.73 -12.31 15.42
C MET A 408 -14.26 -12.17 15.51
N THR A 409 -14.77 -11.25 16.33
CA THR A 409 -16.23 -11.07 16.51
C THR A 409 -16.84 -10.05 15.56
N GLN A 410 -16.18 -8.92 15.32
CA GLN A 410 -16.76 -7.77 14.63
C GLN A 410 -16.28 -7.62 13.18
N VAL A 411 -15.13 -8.20 12.85
CA VAL A 411 -14.47 -7.97 11.56
C VAL A 411 -14.53 -9.25 10.73
N VAL A 412 -13.87 -10.32 11.20
CA VAL A 412 -13.91 -11.64 10.56
C VAL A 412 -15.27 -12.35 10.76
N ASN A 413 -16.01 -12.00 11.82
CA ASN A 413 -17.34 -12.53 12.14
C ASN A 413 -17.40 -14.07 12.29
N VAL A 414 -16.35 -14.67 12.87
CA VAL A 414 -16.26 -16.12 13.16
C VAL A 414 -16.62 -16.46 14.61
N LEU A 415 -16.65 -15.46 15.50
CA LEU A 415 -17.06 -15.61 16.89
C LEU A 415 -18.30 -14.76 17.21
N PRO A 416 -19.19 -15.19 18.11
CA PRO A 416 -20.37 -14.40 18.49
C PRO A 416 -20.05 -13.09 19.22
N ASN A 417 -20.81 -12.03 18.92
CA ASN A 417 -20.62 -10.69 19.48
C ASN A 417 -20.71 -10.61 21.01
N PHE A 418 -21.51 -11.45 21.67
CA PHE A 418 -21.63 -11.44 23.14
C PHE A 418 -20.30 -11.72 23.85
N MET A 419 -19.33 -12.35 23.17
CA MET A 419 -18.03 -12.66 23.75
C MET A 419 -17.22 -11.41 24.15
N LEU A 420 -17.47 -10.25 23.51
CA LEU A 420 -16.90 -8.96 23.89
C LEU A 420 -17.48 -8.43 25.22
N ASN A 421 -18.69 -8.85 25.58
CA ASN A 421 -19.38 -8.37 26.78
C ASN A 421 -19.11 -9.21 28.03
N THR A 422 -18.26 -10.22 27.94
CA THR A 422 -17.84 -11.03 29.10
C THR A 422 -17.07 -10.18 30.12
N PRO A 423 -17.17 -10.44 31.44
CA PRO A 423 -16.44 -9.67 32.45
C PRO A 423 -14.93 -9.60 32.22
N ARG A 424 -14.34 -10.68 31.70
CA ARG A 424 -12.91 -10.74 31.32
C ARG A 424 -12.58 -9.77 30.19
N MET A 425 -13.39 -9.71 29.13
CA MET A 425 -13.14 -8.79 28.01
C MET A 425 -13.41 -7.33 28.39
N LYS A 426 -14.42 -7.06 29.23
CA LYS A 426 -14.66 -5.71 29.77
C LYS A 426 -13.47 -5.20 30.59
N ARG A 427 -12.82 -6.06 31.39
CA ARG A 427 -11.59 -5.70 32.10
C ARG A 427 -10.45 -5.37 31.13
N LYS A 428 -10.22 -6.23 30.13
CA LYS A 428 -9.17 -6.00 29.12
C LYS A 428 -9.42 -4.76 28.26
N LYS A 429 -10.68 -4.42 27.97
CA LYS A 429 -11.04 -3.19 27.24
C LYS A 429 -10.51 -1.93 27.94
N LYS A 430 -10.50 -1.90 29.28
CA LYS A 430 -10.04 -0.74 30.07
C LYS A 430 -8.59 -0.35 29.81
N VAL A 431 -7.77 -1.27 29.30
CA VAL A 431 -6.39 -0.96 28.88
C VAL A 431 -6.35 0.10 27.77
N VAL A 432 -7.39 0.19 26.93
CA VAL A 432 -7.48 1.25 25.92
C VAL A 432 -7.53 2.62 26.59
N ASP A 433 -8.31 2.76 27.66
CA ASP A 433 -8.44 4.01 28.41
C ASP A 433 -7.12 4.37 29.10
N VAL A 434 -6.41 3.37 29.67
CA VAL A 434 -5.08 3.57 30.27
C VAL A 434 -4.07 4.10 29.25
N LEU A 435 -4.03 3.53 28.04
CA LEU A 435 -3.13 4.00 26.98
C LEU A 435 -3.51 5.40 26.51
N TYR A 436 -4.81 5.69 26.41
CA TYR A 436 -5.31 7.01 26.05
C TYR A 436 -4.82 8.07 27.05
N GLU A 437 -5.02 7.81 28.35
CA GLU A 437 -4.59 8.70 29.43
C GLU A 437 -3.06 8.90 29.43
N ARG A 438 -2.27 7.83 29.31
CA ARG A 438 -0.80 7.91 29.24
C ARG A 438 -0.30 8.77 28.09
N VAL A 439 -0.92 8.67 26.92
CA VAL A 439 -0.53 9.52 25.77
C VAL A 439 -0.87 10.98 26.07
N LEU A 440 -2.07 11.29 26.56
CA LEU A 440 -2.40 12.68 26.90
C LEU A 440 -1.49 13.28 27.98
N GLU A 441 -1.13 12.49 29.00
CA GLU A 441 -0.22 12.93 30.07
C GLU A 441 1.20 13.20 29.55
N SER A 442 1.71 12.34 28.66
CA SER A 442 3.03 12.52 28.03
C SER A 442 3.06 13.61 26.94
N HIS A 443 1.89 14.01 26.41
CA HIS A 443 1.77 14.96 25.29
C HIS A 443 1.30 16.35 25.71
N THR A 444 1.49 16.73 26.98
CA THR A 444 1.30 18.12 27.40
C THR A 444 2.40 19.02 26.86
N ALA A 445 2.12 20.31 26.67
CA ALA A 445 3.11 21.29 26.17
C ALA A 445 4.39 21.33 27.03
N ALA A 446 4.28 21.09 28.34
CA ALA A 446 5.41 21.02 29.25
C ALA A 446 6.26 19.75 29.06
N GLN A 447 5.62 18.59 28.86
CA GLN A 447 6.31 17.30 28.68
C GLN A 447 6.97 17.18 27.31
N ARG A 448 6.39 17.79 26.27
CA ARG A 448 6.92 17.74 24.89
C ARG A 448 7.92 18.85 24.58
N ALA A 449 8.22 19.74 25.53
CA ALA A 449 9.14 20.85 25.30
C ALA A 449 10.56 20.36 24.98
N GLY A 450 11.00 20.59 23.74
CA GLY A 450 12.33 20.16 23.27
C GLY A 450 12.42 18.70 22.83
N CYS A 451 11.32 17.94 22.87
CA CYS A 451 11.28 16.57 22.38
C CYS A 451 11.11 16.52 20.85
N PRO A 452 11.70 15.53 20.16
CA PRO A 452 11.38 15.26 18.77
C PRO A 452 9.90 14.90 18.60
N ARG A 453 9.29 15.37 17.51
CA ARG A 453 7.88 15.12 17.21
C ARG A 453 7.61 13.64 16.91
N ASP A 454 6.56 13.07 17.49
CA ASP A 454 6.15 11.68 17.25
C ASP A 454 4.81 11.58 16.51
N LEU A 455 4.28 10.36 16.36
CA LEU A 455 3.01 10.13 15.67
C LEU A 455 1.81 10.63 16.49
N ALA A 456 1.86 10.54 17.82
CA ALA A 456 0.80 11.05 18.68
C ALA A 456 0.71 12.59 18.62
N ASP A 457 1.83 13.31 18.54
CA ASP A 457 1.85 14.75 18.25
C ASP A 457 1.16 15.08 16.91
N ASP A 458 1.43 14.31 15.85
CA ASP A 458 0.82 14.52 14.53
C ASP A 458 -0.70 14.34 14.57
N VAL A 459 -1.17 13.31 15.28
CA VAL A 459 -2.60 13.01 15.44
C VAL A 459 -3.29 14.06 16.30
N LEU A 460 -2.67 14.47 17.40
CA LEU A 460 -3.20 15.53 18.28
C LEU A 460 -3.28 16.87 17.54
N SER A 461 -2.22 17.24 16.82
CA SER A 461 -2.20 18.44 15.98
C SER A 461 -3.30 18.41 14.92
N LEU A 462 -3.51 17.27 14.27
CA LEU A 462 -4.55 17.11 13.25
C LEU A 462 -5.95 17.21 13.86
N HIS A 463 -6.19 16.58 15.01
CA HIS A 463 -7.43 16.70 15.78
C HIS A 463 -7.71 18.15 16.20
N THR A 464 -6.70 18.88 16.68
CA THR A 464 -6.86 20.29 17.05
C THR A 464 -7.16 21.17 15.84
N SER A 465 -6.52 20.92 14.69
CA SER A 465 -6.74 21.72 13.47
C SER A 465 -8.06 21.42 12.77
N ASP A 466 -8.52 20.16 12.80
CA ASP A 466 -9.70 19.68 12.11
C ASP A 466 -10.37 18.55 12.92
N PRO A 467 -11.11 18.90 14.00
CA PRO A 467 -11.73 17.92 14.89
C PRO A 467 -12.90 17.18 14.22
N ILE A 468 -13.40 17.67 13.08
CA ILE A 468 -14.41 16.96 12.28
C ILE A 468 -13.73 15.83 11.51
N PHE A 469 -12.57 16.08 10.91
CA PHE A 469 -11.80 15.07 10.19
C PHE A 469 -11.19 14.01 11.10
N VAL A 470 -10.68 14.42 12.28
CA VAL A 470 -10.22 13.49 13.32
C VAL A 470 -11.00 13.75 14.61
N PRO A 471 -12.15 13.08 14.83
CA PRO A 471 -12.89 13.19 16.07
C PRO A 471 -12.10 12.70 17.29
N GLU A 472 -12.39 13.25 18.46
CA GLU A 472 -11.76 12.83 19.74
C GLU A 472 -11.94 11.33 20.01
N SER A 473 -13.10 10.76 19.63
CA SER A 473 -13.37 9.33 19.80
C SER A 473 -12.37 8.42 19.05
N ASN A 474 -11.75 8.92 17.97
CA ASN A 474 -10.75 8.17 17.22
C ASN A 474 -9.42 8.04 17.96
N LEU A 475 -9.10 8.99 18.85
CA LEU A 475 -7.82 9.04 19.54
C LEU A 475 -7.55 7.77 20.35
N SER A 476 -8.59 7.20 20.98
CA SER A 476 -8.51 5.93 21.71
C SER A 476 -7.97 4.76 20.86
N PHE A 477 -8.44 4.65 19.61
CA PHE A 477 -7.92 3.66 18.68
C PHE A 477 -6.51 4.02 18.25
N THR A 478 -6.30 5.28 17.83
CA THR A 478 -5.05 5.74 17.24
C THR A 478 -3.88 5.62 18.22
N PHE A 479 -4.05 6.02 19.48
CA PHE A 479 -3.02 5.89 20.52
C PHE A 479 -2.73 4.44 20.91
N SER A 480 -3.70 3.54 20.73
CA SER A 480 -3.47 2.11 20.92
C SER A 480 -2.85 1.40 19.69
N ALA A 481 -2.79 2.06 18.53
CA ALA A 481 -2.34 1.47 17.27
C ALA A 481 -0.83 1.14 17.24
N PRO A 482 0.08 1.97 17.81
CA PRO A 482 1.50 1.61 17.95
C PRO A 482 1.75 0.26 18.63
N VAL A 483 0.96 -0.07 19.66
CA VAL A 483 1.09 -1.35 20.36
C VAL A 483 0.73 -2.54 19.44
N LEU A 484 -0.24 -2.36 18.52
CA LEU A 484 -0.52 -3.36 17.49
C LEU A 484 0.63 -3.47 16.48
N ALA A 485 1.24 -2.35 16.10
CA ALA A 485 2.39 -2.38 15.21
C ALA A 485 3.55 -3.16 15.85
N GLY A 486 3.84 -2.91 17.12
CA GLY A 486 4.81 -3.70 17.91
C GLY A 486 4.45 -5.19 18.01
N MET A 487 3.15 -5.53 18.13
CA MET A 487 2.71 -6.93 18.09
C MET A 487 3.05 -7.60 16.75
N TYR A 488 2.72 -6.98 15.62
CA TYR A 488 2.98 -7.57 14.31
C TYR A 488 4.48 -7.66 14.02
N ALA A 489 5.26 -6.63 14.36
CA ALA A 489 6.72 -6.67 14.23
C ALA A 489 7.34 -7.77 15.10
N GLY A 490 6.84 -7.96 16.33
CA GLY A 490 7.28 -9.04 17.20
C GLY A 490 6.88 -10.44 16.73
N ASP A 491 5.73 -10.59 16.08
CA ASP A 491 5.31 -11.85 15.45
C ASP A 491 6.30 -12.25 14.35
N GLU A 492 6.63 -11.30 13.47
CA GLU A 492 7.62 -11.52 12.42
C GLU A 492 9.01 -11.79 12.98
N LEU A 493 9.46 -11.02 13.97
CA LEU A 493 10.75 -11.22 14.64
C LEU A 493 10.86 -12.64 15.23
N SER A 494 9.75 -13.19 15.75
CA SER A 494 9.76 -14.56 16.25
C SER A 494 9.95 -15.61 15.15
N PHE A 495 9.47 -15.37 13.92
CA PHE A 495 9.81 -16.22 12.77
C PHE A 495 11.28 -16.06 12.36
N ILE A 496 11.80 -14.83 12.38
CA ILE A 496 13.21 -14.55 12.07
C ILE A 496 14.12 -15.27 13.07
N LEU A 497 13.85 -15.18 14.38
CA LEU A 497 14.63 -15.90 15.39
C LEU A 497 14.52 -17.42 15.23
N HIS A 498 13.34 -17.94 14.88
CA HIS A 498 13.18 -19.36 14.54
C HIS A 498 14.04 -19.75 13.34
N ALA A 499 14.10 -18.92 12.31
CA ALA A 499 14.93 -19.18 11.14
C ALA A 499 16.41 -19.15 11.49
N MET A 500 16.86 -18.20 12.32
CA MET A 500 18.28 -18.08 12.72
C MET A 500 18.75 -19.37 13.40
N VAL A 501 18.02 -19.84 14.40
CA VAL A 501 18.36 -21.09 15.10
C VAL A 501 18.17 -22.36 14.24
N SER A 502 17.37 -22.27 13.17
CA SER A 502 17.17 -23.38 12.22
C SER A 502 18.15 -23.37 11.04
N GLN A 503 18.88 -22.26 10.83
CA GLN A 503 19.85 -22.06 9.76
C GLN A 503 21.22 -21.65 10.34
N PRO A 504 21.95 -22.57 11.01
CA PRO A 504 23.15 -22.22 11.79
C PRO A 504 24.22 -21.50 10.97
N HIS A 505 24.44 -21.90 9.71
CA HIS A 505 25.40 -21.26 8.83
C HIS A 505 25.06 -19.78 8.57
N LEU A 506 23.79 -19.46 8.32
CA LEU A 506 23.34 -18.08 8.11
C LEU A 506 23.35 -17.29 9.42
N TYR A 507 23.03 -17.93 10.55
CA TYR A 507 23.10 -17.28 11.86
C TYR A 507 24.53 -16.87 12.21
N GLU A 508 25.54 -17.71 11.93
CA GLU A 508 26.94 -17.31 12.12
C GLU A 508 27.35 -16.13 11.22
N GLN A 509 26.86 -16.06 9.98
CA GLN A 509 27.10 -14.91 9.11
C GLN A 509 26.45 -13.64 9.66
N ILE A 510 25.19 -13.72 10.10
CA ILE A 510 24.47 -12.60 10.73
C ILE A 510 25.20 -12.12 12.00
N ARG A 511 25.75 -13.05 12.81
CA ARG A 511 26.57 -12.70 13.98
C ARG A 511 27.83 -11.95 13.58
N ALA A 512 28.53 -12.42 12.56
CA ALA A 512 29.73 -11.74 12.07
C ALA A 512 29.43 -10.33 11.56
N GLU A 513 28.32 -10.15 10.81
CA GLU A 513 27.83 -8.84 10.39
C GLU A 513 27.51 -7.95 11.61
N ALA A 514 26.77 -8.49 12.59
CA ALA A 514 26.40 -7.77 13.80
C ALA A 514 27.62 -7.35 14.63
N ASP A 515 28.57 -8.25 14.89
CA ASP A 515 29.75 -7.94 15.70
C ASP A 515 30.65 -6.90 15.02
N ALA A 516 30.78 -6.96 13.70
CA ALA A 516 31.50 -5.94 12.94
C ALA A 516 30.81 -4.58 13.07
N LEU A 517 29.48 -4.54 12.96
CA LEU A 517 28.70 -3.30 13.01
C LEU A 517 28.73 -2.64 14.39
N PHE A 518 28.59 -3.44 15.46
CA PHE A 518 28.58 -2.96 16.84
C PHE A 518 29.98 -2.75 17.44
N SER A 519 31.05 -3.02 16.68
CA SER A 519 32.44 -2.94 17.18
C SER A 519 32.85 -1.55 17.68
N ASN A 520 32.21 -0.50 17.19
CA ASN A 520 32.48 0.90 17.55
C ASN A 520 31.31 1.57 18.30
N GLY A 521 30.41 0.79 18.88
CA GLY A 521 29.21 1.27 19.57
C GLY A 521 27.94 1.08 18.74
N ASP A 522 26.91 1.87 19.05
CA ASP A 522 25.61 1.76 18.37
C ASP A 522 25.70 2.17 16.89
N PRO A 523 25.24 1.33 15.95
CA PRO A 523 25.28 1.62 14.53
C PRO A 523 24.47 2.86 14.16
N SER A 524 25.05 3.73 13.33
CA SER A 524 24.37 4.89 12.77
C SER A 524 23.38 4.51 11.65
N PRO A 525 22.53 5.43 11.18
CA PRO A 525 21.68 5.20 10.00
C PRO A 525 22.44 4.80 8.74
N ASP A 526 23.65 5.33 8.54
CA ASP A 526 24.50 5.01 7.39
C ASP A 526 25.05 3.57 7.49
N ASP A 527 25.44 3.15 8.69
CA ASP A 527 25.88 1.79 8.97
C ASP A 527 24.75 0.78 8.69
N LEU A 528 23.53 1.10 9.15
CA LEU A 528 22.30 0.34 8.88
C LEU A 528 21.81 0.45 7.43
N SER A 529 22.43 1.28 6.60
CA SER A 529 22.18 1.39 5.15
C SER A 529 23.29 0.75 4.31
N SER A 530 24.38 0.33 4.95
CA SER A 530 25.53 -0.24 4.28
C SER A 530 25.24 -1.62 3.66
N SER A 531 26.09 -1.98 2.70
CA SER A 531 26.15 -3.33 2.12
C SER A 531 26.82 -4.35 3.04
N ALA A 532 27.38 -3.92 4.19
CA ALA A 532 28.06 -4.79 5.14
C ALA A 532 27.11 -5.73 5.92
N ILE A 533 25.80 -5.48 5.84
CA ILE A 533 24.74 -6.27 6.48
C ILE A 533 23.82 -6.95 5.47
N ASP A 534 24.35 -7.24 4.27
CA ASP A 534 23.62 -7.82 3.14
C ASP A 534 22.98 -9.18 3.47
N VAL A 535 23.68 -10.06 4.20
CA VAL A 535 23.14 -11.37 4.60
C VAL A 535 21.93 -11.17 5.49
N THR A 536 22.02 -10.31 6.50
CA THR A 536 20.91 -10.04 7.41
C THR A 536 19.69 -9.48 6.68
N ARG A 537 19.87 -8.55 5.72
CA ARG A 537 18.76 -8.02 4.90
C ARG A 537 18.06 -9.13 4.11
N ARG A 538 18.82 -9.90 3.34
CA ARG A 538 18.28 -10.97 2.50
C ARG A 538 17.63 -12.07 3.35
N PHE A 539 18.15 -12.31 4.55
CA PHE A 539 17.56 -13.21 5.52
C PHE A 539 16.18 -12.75 6.01
N ILE A 540 16.04 -11.48 6.36
CA ILE A 540 14.75 -10.89 6.77
C ILE A 540 13.75 -10.94 5.61
N MET A 541 14.19 -10.63 4.38
CA MET A 541 13.34 -10.73 3.19
C MET A 541 12.82 -12.16 2.98
N GLU A 542 13.65 -13.18 3.16
CA GLU A 542 13.23 -14.58 3.04
C GLU A 542 12.23 -14.98 4.13
N CYS A 543 12.41 -14.46 5.35
CA CYS A 543 11.45 -14.66 6.43
C CYS A 543 10.10 -14.02 6.10
N LEU A 544 10.10 -12.77 5.63
CA LEU A 544 8.89 -12.04 5.21
C LEU A 544 8.17 -12.73 4.03
N ARG A 545 8.90 -13.40 3.14
CA ARG A 545 8.34 -14.22 2.05
C ARG A 545 7.65 -15.48 2.59
N LEU A 546 8.34 -16.24 3.44
CA LEU A 546 7.83 -17.52 3.91
C LEU A 546 6.75 -17.33 4.99
N TRP A 547 6.90 -16.38 5.89
CA TRP A 547 6.02 -16.26 7.04
C TRP A 547 5.44 -14.86 7.22
N PRO A 548 4.81 -14.27 6.19
CA PRO A 548 4.23 -12.94 6.29
C PRO A 548 3.16 -12.91 7.39
N THR A 549 3.38 -12.05 8.38
CA THR A 549 2.52 -11.92 9.56
C THR A 549 1.04 -11.63 9.20
N VAL A 550 0.79 -10.90 8.11
CA VAL A 550 -0.55 -10.60 7.58
C VAL A 550 -0.66 -11.06 6.12
N PRO A 551 -1.11 -12.31 5.87
CA PRO A 551 -1.00 -12.92 4.53
C PRO A 551 -2.08 -12.45 3.53
N MET A 552 -3.12 -11.76 3.99
CA MET A 552 -4.28 -11.39 3.18
C MET A 552 -4.86 -10.04 3.60
N SER A 553 -5.69 -9.47 2.73
CA SER A 553 -6.59 -8.36 3.06
C SER A 553 -8.03 -8.70 2.70
N ILE A 554 -8.98 -8.02 3.34
CA ILE A 554 -10.41 -8.21 3.08
C ILE A 554 -10.98 -6.90 2.57
N ARG A 555 -11.81 -6.97 1.53
CA ARG A 555 -12.45 -5.83 0.90
C ARG A 555 -13.90 -6.14 0.55
N THR A 556 -14.67 -5.08 0.32
CA THR A 556 -16.01 -5.15 -0.28
C THR A 556 -15.95 -4.60 -1.69
N VAL A 557 -16.65 -5.25 -2.62
CA VAL A 557 -16.80 -4.76 -3.98
C VAL A 557 -17.75 -3.56 -3.99
N MET A 558 -17.24 -2.37 -4.32
CA MET A 558 -18.03 -1.13 -4.48
C MET A 558 -18.70 -1.03 -5.84
N ASN A 559 -17.95 -1.40 -6.88
CA ASN A 559 -18.36 -1.30 -8.27
C ASN A 559 -18.16 -2.67 -8.90
N ALA A 560 -19.19 -3.16 -9.61
CA ALA A 560 -19.10 -4.44 -10.30
C ALA A 560 -17.86 -4.46 -11.20
N CYS A 561 -17.15 -5.58 -11.22
CA CYS A 561 -15.91 -5.71 -12.00
C CYS A 561 -15.70 -7.13 -12.48
N VAL A 562 -14.83 -7.27 -13.47
CA VAL A 562 -14.37 -8.57 -13.96
C VAL A 562 -12.92 -8.76 -13.54
N VAL A 563 -12.63 -9.88 -12.88
CA VAL A 563 -11.28 -10.32 -12.50
C VAL A 563 -11.05 -11.69 -13.11
N GLU A 564 -10.06 -11.84 -14.00
CA GLU A 564 -9.74 -13.12 -14.65
C GLU A 564 -10.97 -13.82 -15.30
N ASP A 565 -11.82 -13.07 -16.01
CA ASP A 565 -13.11 -13.49 -16.61
C ASP A 565 -14.27 -13.78 -15.63
N TYR A 566 -14.10 -13.47 -14.35
CA TYR A 566 -15.13 -13.64 -13.33
C TYR A 566 -15.74 -12.31 -12.92
N GLU A 567 -17.06 -12.20 -13.04
CA GLU A 567 -17.78 -11.03 -12.52
C GLU A 567 -17.90 -11.10 -10.99
N LEU A 568 -17.51 -10.00 -10.36
CA LEU A 568 -17.65 -9.74 -8.94
C LEU A 568 -18.76 -8.69 -8.76
N PRO A 569 -19.93 -9.07 -8.22
CA PRO A 569 -21.03 -8.13 -8.05
C PRO A 569 -20.78 -7.19 -6.86
N VAL A 570 -21.39 -6.00 -6.94
CA VAL A 570 -21.38 -5.01 -5.85
C VAL A 570 -21.86 -5.64 -4.53
N GLY A 571 -21.22 -5.27 -3.43
CA GLY A 571 -21.49 -5.77 -2.08
C GLY A 571 -20.84 -7.11 -1.76
N SER A 572 -20.19 -7.78 -2.73
CA SER A 572 -19.45 -9.01 -2.48
C SER A 572 -18.28 -8.79 -1.54
N LYS A 573 -18.09 -9.69 -0.58
CA LYS A 573 -16.86 -9.73 0.24
C LYS A 573 -15.78 -10.52 -0.51
N VAL A 574 -14.62 -9.90 -0.66
CA VAL A 574 -13.45 -10.52 -1.30
C VAL A 574 -12.28 -10.61 -0.33
N PHE A 575 -11.60 -11.75 -0.34
CA PHE A 575 -10.38 -12.02 0.41
C PHE A 575 -9.24 -12.04 -0.59
N ILE A 576 -8.31 -11.11 -0.45
CA ILE A 576 -7.19 -10.92 -1.36
C ILE A 576 -5.95 -11.52 -0.72
N ALA A 577 -5.52 -12.68 -1.22
CA ALA A 577 -4.35 -13.39 -0.72
C ALA A 577 -3.08 -12.85 -1.39
N THR A 578 -2.67 -11.64 -1.00
CA THR A 578 -1.53 -10.92 -1.61
C THR A 578 -0.21 -11.68 -1.50
N THR A 579 -0.09 -12.59 -0.53
CA THR A 579 1.13 -13.37 -0.28
C THR A 579 1.04 -14.82 -0.77
N ALA A 580 -0.07 -15.25 -1.38
CA ALA A 580 -0.12 -16.54 -2.05
C ALA A 580 0.99 -16.70 -3.12
N PRO A 581 1.32 -15.67 -3.93
CA PRO A 581 2.40 -15.77 -4.89
C PRO A 581 3.78 -16.06 -4.28
N HIS A 582 3.99 -15.82 -2.98
CA HIS A 582 5.23 -16.19 -2.27
C HIS A 582 5.50 -17.69 -2.33
N TYR A 583 4.46 -18.49 -2.54
CA TYR A 583 4.50 -19.94 -2.55
C TYR A 583 4.29 -20.56 -3.93
N MET A 584 4.25 -19.75 -5.00
CA MET A 584 4.01 -20.22 -6.37
C MET A 584 5.33 -20.29 -7.14
N SER A 585 5.57 -21.44 -7.79
CA SER A 585 6.81 -21.70 -8.55
C SER A 585 7.02 -20.78 -9.76
N GLU A 586 5.94 -20.22 -10.31
CA GLU A 586 5.98 -19.18 -11.36
C GLU A 586 6.69 -17.90 -10.89
N VAL A 587 6.64 -17.60 -9.59
CA VAL A 587 7.21 -16.38 -9.00
C VAL A 587 8.51 -16.69 -8.25
N PHE A 588 8.50 -17.73 -7.42
CA PHE A 588 9.65 -18.17 -6.63
C PHE A 588 9.95 -19.63 -6.94
N PRO A 589 10.98 -19.94 -7.76
CA PRO A 589 11.40 -21.32 -8.02
C PRO A 589 11.71 -22.06 -6.72
N ASP A 590 11.29 -23.32 -6.60
CA ASP A 590 11.38 -24.09 -5.34
C ASP A 590 10.85 -23.32 -4.10
N PRO A 591 9.57 -22.92 -4.10
CA PRO A 591 9.05 -21.87 -3.22
C PRO A 591 9.10 -22.20 -1.71
N PHE A 592 9.25 -23.47 -1.34
CA PHE A 592 9.33 -23.92 0.05
C PHE A 592 10.75 -23.98 0.60
N THR A 593 11.77 -23.80 -0.25
CA THR A 593 13.17 -23.77 0.16
C THR A 593 13.52 -22.41 0.73
N PHE A 594 14.12 -22.39 1.92
CA PHE A 594 14.68 -21.19 2.54
C PHE A 594 15.98 -20.83 1.83
N ASP A 595 15.94 -19.77 1.03
CA ASP A 595 17.04 -19.39 0.14
C ASP A 595 17.17 -17.87 0.06
N ILE A 596 18.19 -17.33 0.72
CA ILE A 596 18.46 -15.88 0.75
C ILE A 596 19.11 -15.38 -0.54
N ASP A 597 19.58 -16.26 -1.42
CA ASP A 597 20.25 -15.85 -2.67
C ASP A 597 19.23 -15.43 -3.74
N ARG A 598 17.93 -15.65 -3.52
CA ARG A 598 16.81 -15.10 -4.32
C ARG A 598 16.88 -13.59 -4.50
N TYR A 599 17.48 -12.91 -3.52
CA TYR A 599 17.53 -11.46 -3.42
C TYR A 599 18.85 -10.89 -3.96
N LEU A 600 19.80 -11.73 -4.40
CA LEU A 600 21.00 -11.27 -5.09
C LEU A 600 20.61 -10.55 -6.40
N PRO A 601 21.41 -9.57 -6.85
CA PRO A 601 21.12 -8.82 -8.07
C PRO A 601 20.95 -9.69 -9.32
N SER A 602 21.61 -10.85 -9.36
CA SER A 602 21.51 -11.82 -10.46
C SER A 602 20.17 -12.56 -10.52
N ARG A 603 19.40 -12.62 -9.42
CA ARG A 603 18.10 -13.31 -9.35
C ARG A 603 16.95 -12.34 -9.19
N GLY A 604 17.03 -11.42 -8.23
CA GLY A 604 16.08 -10.32 -8.07
C GLY A 604 14.61 -10.74 -7.98
N GLU A 605 14.30 -11.93 -7.44
CA GLU A 605 12.94 -12.51 -7.51
C GLU A 605 11.88 -11.63 -6.82
N HIS A 606 12.30 -10.85 -5.82
CA HIS A 606 11.48 -9.87 -5.10
C HIS A 606 11.01 -8.68 -5.95
N ARG A 607 11.64 -8.42 -7.10
CA ARG A 607 11.27 -7.32 -8.02
C ARG A 607 10.03 -7.67 -8.84
N THR A 608 9.61 -8.94 -8.81
CA THR A 608 8.37 -9.35 -9.47
C THR A 608 7.15 -8.93 -8.64
N PRO A 609 5.97 -8.69 -9.27
CA PRO A 609 4.73 -8.31 -8.56
C PRO A 609 4.16 -9.36 -7.58
N GLY A 610 4.89 -10.47 -7.34
CA GLY A 610 4.51 -11.51 -6.40
C GLY A 610 5.05 -11.29 -4.99
N TYR A 611 6.14 -10.54 -4.79
CA TYR A 611 6.64 -10.21 -3.45
C TYR A 611 5.84 -9.04 -2.86
N ALA A 612 5.20 -9.28 -1.72
CA ALA A 612 4.17 -8.39 -1.17
C ALA A 612 3.93 -8.60 0.36
N PRO A 613 4.99 -8.69 1.18
CA PRO A 613 4.83 -8.93 2.62
C PRO A 613 4.11 -7.79 3.36
N PHE A 614 4.16 -6.57 2.80
CA PHE A 614 3.51 -5.38 3.34
C PHE A 614 2.22 -4.99 2.60
N GLY A 615 1.66 -5.92 1.83
CA GLY A 615 0.50 -5.66 0.95
C GLY A 615 0.89 -4.89 -0.32
N LEU A 616 -0.13 -4.52 -1.10
CA LEU A 616 0.03 -3.84 -2.39
C LEU A 616 -0.91 -2.64 -2.50
N GLY A 617 -0.50 -1.65 -3.31
CA GLY A 617 -1.34 -0.52 -3.71
C GLY A 617 -1.53 0.52 -2.61
N THR A 618 -2.63 1.27 -2.68
CA THR A 618 -2.89 2.44 -1.83
C THR A 618 -2.98 2.11 -0.34
N HIS A 619 -3.33 0.87 0.00
CA HIS A 619 -3.42 0.37 1.38
C HIS A 619 -2.20 -0.47 1.79
N SER A 620 -1.06 -0.35 1.10
CA SER A 620 0.20 -0.91 1.58
C SER A 620 0.56 -0.36 2.97
N CYS A 621 1.34 -1.13 3.73
CA CYS A 621 1.76 -0.74 5.07
C CYS A 621 2.43 0.64 5.06
N LEU A 622 1.84 1.60 5.79
CA LEU A 622 2.35 2.97 5.88
C LEU A 622 3.72 3.04 6.58
N GLY A 623 3.99 2.11 7.49
CA GLY A 623 5.25 2.02 8.25
C GLY A 623 6.22 0.95 7.74
N SER A 624 6.09 0.46 6.52
CA SER A 624 6.95 -0.62 5.97
C SER A 624 8.44 -0.31 6.13
N HIS A 625 8.90 0.86 5.66
CA HIS A 625 10.32 1.23 5.74
C HIS A 625 10.83 1.39 7.18
N MET A 626 10.00 1.90 8.09
CA MET A 626 10.34 1.99 9.52
C MET A 626 10.48 0.60 10.12
N VAL A 627 9.52 -0.29 9.84
CA VAL A 627 9.50 -1.66 10.36
C VAL A 627 10.66 -2.49 9.83
N GLU A 628 11.04 -2.33 8.56
CA GLU A 628 12.22 -2.98 7.98
C GLU A 628 13.50 -2.61 8.74
N LEU A 629 13.70 -1.30 8.99
CA LEU A 629 14.84 -0.81 9.76
C LEU A 629 14.81 -1.30 11.21
N GLN A 630 13.64 -1.28 11.85
CA GLN A 630 13.42 -1.78 13.20
C GLN A 630 13.72 -3.29 13.33
N MET A 631 13.31 -4.10 12.35
CA MET A 631 13.60 -5.54 12.30
C MET A 631 15.09 -5.79 12.11
N LEU A 632 15.73 -5.09 11.18
CA LEU A 632 17.16 -5.18 10.92
C LEU A 632 17.98 -4.89 12.19
N MET A 633 17.68 -3.77 12.84
CA MET A 633 18.29 -3.37 14.11
C MET A 633 18.05 -4.43 15.19
N SER A 634 16.81 -4.91 15.34
CA SER A 634 16.47 -5.94 16.33
C SER A 634 17.25 -7.24 16.14
N VAL A 635 17.36 -7.72 14.90
CA VAL A 635 18.07 -8.96 14.57
C VAL A 635 19.56 -8.82 14.87
N LEU A 636 20.18 -7.72 14.43
CA LEU A 636 21.60 -7.47 14.64
C LEU A 636 21.91 -7.31 16.13
N MET A 637 21.11 -6.54 16.88
CA MET A 637 21.28 -6.42 18.33
C MET A 637 21.19 -7.77 19.05
N LEU A 638 20.16 -8.56 18.74
CA LEU A 638 19.97 -9.86 19.40
C LEU A 638 21.08 -10.86 19.01
N ALA A 639 21.56 -10.84 17.76
CA ALA A 639 22.67 -11.65 17.31
C ALA A 639 24.01 -11.22 17.94
N HIS A 640 24.21 -9.92 18.13
CA HIS A 640 25.39 -9.38 18.79
C HIS A 640 25.41 -9.79 20.27
N TYR A 641 24.37 -9.48 21.04
CA TYR A 641 24.41 -9.67 22.49
C TYR A 641 24.15 -11.11 22.98
N PHE A 642 23.42 -11.94 22.23
CA PHE A 642 22.94 -13.23 22.74
C PHE A 642 23.09 -14.39 21.76
N THR A 643 23.30 -15.59 22.34
CA THR A 643 23.13 -16.87 21.66
C THR A 643 21.85 -17.53 22.14
N PHE A 644 20.99 -17.92 21.19
CA PHE A 644 19.73 -18.62 21.48
C PHE A 644 19.76 -20.08 21.04
N GLU A 645 19.06 -20.92 21.81
CA GLU A 645 18.71 -22.28 21.41
C GLU A 645 17.20 -22.51 21.50
N VAL A 646 16.68 -23.41 20.67
CA VAL A 646 15.27 -23.79 20.72
C VAL A 646 15.01 -24.72 21.90
N SER A 647 13.93 -24.45 22.65
CA SER A 647 13.48 -25.28 23.77
C SER A 647 12.02 -25.70 23.58
N PRO A 648 11.71 -27.01 23.45
CA PRO A 648 12.63 -28.15 23.43
C PRO A 648 13.41 -28.23 22.11
N SER A 649 14.59 -28.86 22.13
CA SER A 649 15.49 -28.98 20.96
C SER A 649 14.88 -29.69 19.75
N ASN A 650 13.82 -30.48 19.95
CA ASN A 650 13.10 -31.19 18.89
C ASN A 650 11.85 -30.45 18.39
N TYR A 651 11.68 -29.17 18.75
CA TYR A 651 10.56 -28.37 18.29
C TYR A 651 10.52 -28.32 16.75
N LYS A 652 9.32 -28.42 16.20
CA LYS A 652 9.05 -28.20 14.77
C LYS A 652 8.08 -27.05 14.64
N LEU A 653 8.38 -26.13 13.74
CA LEU A 653 7.53 -24.97 13.50
C LEU A 653 6.09 -25.39 13.25
N LYS A 654 5.20 -24.83 14.06
CA LYS A 654 3.75 -24.87 13.85
C LYS A 654 3.26 -23.43 13.93
N ILE A 655 2.45 -23.03 12.95
CA ILE A 655 2.01 -21.65 12.83
C ILE A 655 0.64 -21.51 13.50
N SER A 656 0.48 -20.47 14.31
CA SER A 656 -0.82 -19.96 14.74
C SER A 656 -1.28 -18.94 13.70
N PRO A 657 -2.39 -19.19 12.96
CA PRO A 657 -2.80 -18.32 11.86
C PRO A 657 -3.60 -17.07 12.28
N PHE A 658 -4.00 -16.98 13.56
CA PHE A 658 -4.85 -15.88 14.07
C PHE A 658 -4.32 -15.35 15.41
N PRO A 659 -4.51 -14.05 15.72
CA PRO A 659 -5.10 -13.00 14.86
C PRO A 659 -4.19 -12.60 13.67
N SER A 660 -2.89 -12.77 13.84
CA SER A 660 -1.82 -12.71 12.84
C SER A 660 -1.10 -14.06 12.80
N MET A 661 -0.36 -14.31 11.73
CA MET A 661 0.55 -15.45 11.68
C MET A 661 1.71 -15.25 12.66
N SER A 662 1.95 -16.25 13.49
CA SER A 662 3.12 -16.35 14.37
C SER A 662 3.45 -17.82 14.64
N PRO A 663 4.67 -18.17 15.09
CA PRO A 663 4.93 -19.45 15.70
C PRO A 663 3.94 -19.74 16.84
N ASN A 664 3.57 -21.00 17.03
CA ASN A 664 2.66 -21.34 18.10
C ASN A 664 3.31 -21.12 19.48
N LYS A 665 2.47 -21.10 20.52
CA LYS A 665 2.90 -20.89 21.93
C LYS A 665 3.90 -21.92 22.48
N ARG A 666 4.19 -22.99 21.74
CA ARG A 666 5.19 -24.01 22.12
C ARG A 666 6.59 -23.64 21.66
N PHE A 667 6.74 -22.67 20.76
CA PHE A 667 8.05 -22.15 20.40
C PHE A 667 8.62 -21.36 21.57
N LYS A 668 9.71 -21.86 22.16
CA LYS A 668 10.46 -21.19 23.20
C LYS A 668 11.91 -21.08 22.81
N LEU A 669 12.54 -20.00 23.24
CA LEU A 669 13.96 -19.75 23.07
C LEU A 669 14.61 -19.69 24.43
N LYS A 670 15.75 -20.35 24.57
CA LYS A 670 16.60 -20.29 25.74
C LYS A 670 17.82 -19.42 25.43
N VAL A 671 18.12 -18.47 26.30
CA VAL A 671 19.39 -17.73 26.25
C VAL A 671 20.47 -18.66 26.79
N VAL A 672 21.44 -19.03 25.95
CA VAL A 672 22.53 -19.94 26.36
C VAL A 672 23.85 -19.21 26.59
N GLU A 673 23.97 -18.00 26.04
CA GLU A 673 25.15 -17.16 26.20
C GLU A 673 24.76 -15.69 26.07
N GLN A 674 25.38 -14.84 26.89
CA GLN A 674 25.47 -13.41 26.65
C GLN A 674 26.89 -13.13 26.13
N ARG A 675 26.99 -12.75 24.86
CA ARG A 675 28.26 -12.67 24.12
C ARG A 675 29.04 -11.40 24.45
N TYR A 676 28.33 -10.30 24.68
CA TYR A 676 28.90 -8.99 25.01
C TYR A 676 28.13 -8.32 26.17
N PRO A 677 28.79 -7.47 26.97
CA PRO A 677 28.10 -6.67 27.97
C PRO A 677 27.15 -5.67 27.30
N LEU A 678 25.99 -5.46 27.90
CA LEU A 678 25.07 -4.39 27.51
C LEU A 678 25.61 -3.07 28.09
N THR A 679 26.65 -2.50 27.46
CA THR A 679 27.18 -1.19 27.88
C THR A 679 26.21 -0.07 27.48
N SER A 680 26.05 0.89 28.38
CA SER A 680 25.14 2.04 28.29
C SER A 680 25.35 2.86 27.03
#